data_AF-A0AAN7TG57-F1
#
_entry.id   AF-A0AAN7TG57-F1
#
_cell.length_a   1.000
_cell.length_b   1.000
_cell.length_c   1.000
_cell.angle_alpha   90.00
_cell.angle_beta   90.00
_cell.angle_gamma   90.00
#
_symmetry.space_group_name_H-M   'P 1'
#
loop_
_entity.id
_entity.type
_entity.pdbx_description
1 polymer ?
#
loop_
_entity_poly.entity_id
_entity_poly.type
_entity_poly.pdbx_seq_one_letter_code
_entity_poly.pdbx_strand_id
1 'polypeptide(L)'
;MCPPSHNMRSVTSLTVAVALLSTACATLLPASVQERAAESVVKPKIFIISMFGPEAEQWYGIPEFDVLAMNITVPGFSPLYPDAHCTADGDICQLTTGEAEINAATTIASLVRYPGFDLTTTYFMVAGIAGVNPEVATICSVTFARYAVQVALQYEFSQFEIPTNFTNGYIPLGSTANDEYPQSIYGTEVFEVNQDLQKMAATFARKATLNDSDDAIAYRANYAATSAYTAGAQAPSVIECDVATSDVYYSGSILGQAFGNYTSLVTNGSGVYCTTAQEDNATLEAMLRAAVTKVVDFSRIIIMRTASDFDRPWTGEAATTNLWWSEQGAFEPSLVNIYLAGREVIGGIMDGWNSTFADGVNATNYIGDIFGTLGGTPNFGPYTYNNNPVKRSVAAKKRNVPVKIRRVVTPLTEPQLASRLAQLSARALPANAPHGYVPQTNSCPSSKPTVRSADSLSSNEQEWLPTRRNATLDPLKTLLGRMNITGLDTTSYINSHSSNASALPNIGIAMSGGGYRAMLNGAGILEAFDDRTPNATSAGQLGGLLQSATYLSGLSGGSWLVGSLYTNNFTSINDILAQDTPASSSGNLWQLDQTIFEGPSTGSIQLLDSVGYYTDLQNSVSDKGNAGFNTSITDYWGRALSYQLVNASNGGPAFTWSSIANQDWFTSGSVPFPILVADSREPGEVIVATNTTVYDFNPFEFGSWDPTVFGFVPMQYVGTNFSGGTTTSDVCVTGFDNVGFVMGTSSTLFNAILTTVNGTNTTGLFASALQNGIESILGKVGKADDDIADYPNPFYQYHTGTNPYAVSERLTLVDGGEDNQNIPLHPLIQPLRHVDVIFAVDSSADTNNTYPGTGSATGWPDGASLVATYQRSMNVSLENGTSFPSIPGQNTFVNLGLNNRPTFFGCDAKNMTGPAPIIVYLPNAPYVYNSNVSTFDLQYNDTERNAIVLNGYNGATQGNGTLDPEWATCVGCAILSRSLDRTGTDVPAACTTCFNRYCWNGEVNNTTPGDYVPKMKLTELKISSSGAGRLGGSLVAVGISAVAGLLLLL
;
A
#
# COMPACT_ATOMS: atom_id res chain seq x y z
N MET A 1 1.35 2.22 71.99
CA MET A 1 1.98 1.51 73.13
C MET A 1 2.71 0.29 72.56
N CYS A 2 3.99 0.20 72.92
CA CYS A 2 5.06 -0.75 72.54
C CYS A 2 4.88 -2.18 73.11
N PRO A 3 5.83 -3.14 73.01
CA PRO A 3 6.93 -3.48 72.03
C PRO A 3 7.08 -5.05 71.89
N PRO A 4 8.24 -5.75 71.61
CA PRO A 4 9.66 -5.32 71.38
C PRO A 4 10.50 -6.06 70.28
N SER A 5 11.43 -5.35 69.59
CA SER A 5 12.93 -5.31 69.73
C SER A 5 13.71 -6.43 68.99
N HIS A 6 14.83 -6.23 68.26
CA HIS A 6 16.08 -5.53 68.63
C HIS A 6 17.07 -5.33 67.44
N ASN A 7 17.83 -4.20 67.50
CA ASN A 7 19.28 -3.96 67.22
C ASN A 7 19.90 -4.21 65.81
N MET A 8 20.89 -3.45 65.27
CA MET A 8 21.79 -2.41 65.78
C MET A 8 22.58 -1.67 64.64
N ARG A 9 22.67 -0.33 64.76
CA ARG A 9 23.79 0.65 64.56
C ARG A 9 25.00 0.35 63.62
N SER A 10 25.31 1.22 62.64
CA SER A 10 26.19 2.45 62.65
C SER A 10 27.67 2.09 62.26
N VAL A 11 28.51 2.84 61.52
CA VAL A 11 28.88 4.27 61.55
C VAL A 11 29.74 4.64 60.28
N THR A 12 29.70 5.92 59.90
CA THR A 12 30.81 6.82 59.40
C THR A 12 31.25 6.89 57.93
N SER A 13 31.04 8.10 57.41
CA SER A 13 31.61 8.81 56.26
C SER A 13 33.13 9.03 56.34
N LEU A 14 33.82 9.14 55.19
CA LEU A 14 34.69 10.29 54.89
C LEU A 14 35.08 10.37 53.40
N THR A 15 34.99 11.59 52.88
CA THR A 15 35.42 12.13 51.59
C THR A 15 36.95 12.24 51.47
N VAL A 16 37.48 12.20 50.24
CA VAL A 16 38.34 13.24 49.57
C VAL A 16 39.13 12.62 48.41
N ALA A 17 39.22 13.42 47.35
CA ALA A 17 39.69 13.12 46.01
C ALA A 17 41.19 13.39 45.75
N VAL A 18 41.58 13.06 44.50
CA VAL A 18 42.70 13.59 43.68
C VAL A 18 44.05 12.88 43.82
N ALA A 19 44.47 12.18 42.75
CA ALA A 19 45.66 12.53 41.95
C ALA A 19 45.85 11.61 40.73
N LEU A 20 46.24 12.23 39.63
CA LEU A 20 46.42 11.71 38.28
C LEU A 20 47.80 11.05 38.04
N LEU A 21 47.82 10.14 37.05
CA LEU A 21 48.86 9.83 36.04
C LEU A 21 50.23 9.29 36.51
N SER A 22 50.53 8.02 36.15
CA SER A 22 51.55 7.69 35.12
C SER A 22 51.78 6.17 34.92
N THR A 23 51.65 5.76 33.65
CA THR A 23 52.43 4.76 32.89
C THR A 23 52.35 3.25 33.16
N ALA A 24 51.65 2.58 32.22
CA ALA A 24 52.19 1.69 31.17
C ALA A 24 52.32 0.15 31.37
N CYS A 25 51.71 -0.53 30.39
CA CYS A 25 52.04 -1.83 29.76
C CYS A 25 51.60 -3.16 30.41
N ALA A 26 50.41 -3.58 29.97
CA ALA A 26 50.12 -4.82 29.23
C ALA A 26 50.74 -6.16 29.70
N THR A 27 49.87 -7.08 30.15
CA THR A 27 49.75 -8.44 29.58
C THR A 27 48.34 -9.02 29.83
N LEU A 28 47.84 -9.73 28.82
CA LEU A 28 46.53 -10.34 28.60
C LEU A 28 46.16 -11.49 29.57
N LEU A 29 44.86 -11.61 29.94
CA LEU A 29 43.94 -12.75 29.71
C LEU A 29 42.58 -12.51 30.44
N PRO A 30 41.48 -13.18 30.04
CA PRO A 30 40.25 -12.53 29.59
C PRO A 30 39.15 -12.49 30.65
N ALA A 31 38.34 -11.43 30.63
CA ALA A 31 37.01 -11.45 31.23
C ALA A 31 36.07 -12.21 30.29
N SER A 32 35.42 -13.22 30.86
CA SER A 32 34.42 -14.09 30.25
C SER A 32 33.41 -13.33 29.39
N VAL A 33 33.37 -13.69 28.11
CA VAL A 33 32.18 -13.57 27.27
C VAL A 33 31.05 -14.27 28.02
N GLN A 34 30.03 -13.52 28.42
CA GLN A 34 28.78 -14.14 28.83
C GLN A 34 28.16 -14.71 27.55
N GLU A 35 28.25 -16.02 27.47
CA GLU A 35 27.72 -16.89 26.44
C GLU A 35 26.27 -16.50 26.14
N ARG A 36 26.00 -16.19 24.87
CA ARG A 36 24.65 -16.09 24.30
C ARG A 36 23.91 -17.35 24.74
N ALA A 37 22.80 -17.21 25.46
CA ALA A 37 21.96 -18.34 25.79
C ALA A 37 21.64 -19.10 24.49
N ALA A 38 21.91 -20.41 24.47
CA ALA A 38 21.43 -21.28 23.43
C ALA A 38 19.89 -21.24 23.48
N GLU A 39 19.25 -20.68 22.46
CA GLU A 39 17.82 -20.93 22.20
C GLU A 39 17.65 -22.45 22.08
N SER A 40 16.85 -23.04 22.96
CA SER A 40 16.57 -24.47 22.93
C SER A 40 15.81 -24.82 21.65
N VAL A 41 16.37 -25.70 20.83
CA VAL A 41 15.70 -26.24 19.63
C VAL A 41 14.49 -27.06 20.05
N VAL A 42 13.31 -26.72 19.51
CA VAL A 42 12.05 -27.43 19.77
C VAL A 42 11.98 -28.66 18.88
N LYS A 43 11.54 -29.78 19.44
CA LYS A 43 11.45 -31.07 18.72
C LYS A 43 10.02 -31.60 18.78
N PRO A 44 9.12 -31.11 17.89
CA PRO A 44 7.73 -31.52 17.92
C PRO A 44 7.58 -33.00 17.62
N LYS A 45 6.73 -33.68 18.39
CA LYS A 45 6.26 -35.02 18.05
C LYS A 45 5.26 -34.96 16.91
N ILE A 46 4.39 -33.96 16.93
CA ILE A 46 3.41 -33.70 15.88
C ILE A 46 3.32 -32.20 15.56
N PHE A 47 3.14 -31.90 14.28
CA PHE A 47 2.91 -30.58 13.73
C PHE A 47 1.59 -30.56 12.96
N ILE A 48 0.63 -29.79 13.43
CA ILE A 48 -0.68 -29.57 12.81
C ILE A 48 -0.53 -28.45 11.79
N ILE A 49 -1.07 -28.64 10.60
CA ILE A 49 -1.00 -27.67 9.50
C ILE A 49 -2.43 -27.29 9.12
N SER A 50 -2.81 -26.06 9.44
CA SER A 50 -4.06 -25.42 9.01
C SER A 50 -3.78 -24.47 7.85
N MET A 51 -4.82 -23.98 7.17
CA MET A 51 -4.70 -23.12 5.99
C MET A 51 -5.13 -21.69 6.30
N PHE A 52 -6.17 -21.52 7.13
CA PHE A 52 -6.66 -20.22 7.54
C PHE A 52 -7.19 -20.19 8.99
N GLY A 53 -7.50 -19.00 9.49
CA GLY A 53 -7.83 -18.73 10.91
C GLY A 53 -8.88 -19.67 11.53
N PRO A 54 -10.11 -19.74 10.99
CA PRO A 54 -11.17 -20.63 11.48
C PRO A 54 -10.78 -22.10 11.70
N GLU A 55 -9.92 -22.68 10.85
CA GLU A 55 -9.39 -24.03 11.04
C GLU A 55 -8.37 -24.10 12.17
N ALA A 56 -7.48 -23.11 12.22
CA ALA A 56 -6.43 -23.01 13.23
C ALA A 56 -7.02 -22.82 14.63
N GLU A 57 -8.08 -22.02 14.73
CA GLU A 57 -8.79 -21.70 15.97
C GLU A 57 -9.44 -22.91 16.63
N GLN A 58 -9.72 -23.99 15.88
CA GLN A 58 -10.24 -25.25 16.44
C GLN A 58 -9.25 -25.94 17.38
N TRP A 59 -7.97 -25.55 17.33
CA TRP A 59 -6.91 -26.08 18.18
C TRP A 59 -6.63 -25.21 19.40
N TYR A 60 -7.28 -24.05 19.54
CA TYR A 60 -6.98 -23.05 20.58
C TYR A 60 -7.88 -23.20 21.79
N GLY A 61 -7.31 -23.05 22.99
CA GLY A 61 -8.08 -23.04 24.24
C GLY A 61 -8.81 -24.36 24.55
N ILE A 62 -8.36 -25.48 23.98
CA ILE A 62 -8.94 -26.81 24.19
C ILE A 62 -8.42 -27.46 25.49
N PRO A 63 -9.21 -28.34 26.14
CA PRO A 63 -8.82 -28.93 27.42
C PRO A 63 -7.71 -29.98 27.32
N GLU A 64 -7.49 -30.58 26.16
CA GLU A 64 -6.50 -31.65 25.98
C GLU A 64 -5.04 -31.14 25.96
N PHE A 65 -4.81 -29.98 25.35
CA PHE A 65 -3.50 -29.33 25.28
C PHE A 65 -3.63 -27.85 24.92
N ASP A 66 -2.59 -27.05 25.20
CA ASP A 66 -2.55 -25.63 24.88
C ASP A 66 -1.41 -25.32 23.92
N VAL A 67 -1.71 -25.24 22.61
CA VAL A 67 -0.72 -24.86 21.58
C VAL A 67 -0.32 -23.38 21.66
N LEU A 68 -1.03 -22.53 22.39
CA LEU A 68 -0.68 -21.11 22.52
C LEU A 68 0.33 -20.86 23.66
N ALA A 69 0.77 -21.92 24.34
CA ALA A 69 1.72 -21.83 25.45
C ALA A 69 3.13 -21.37 25.01
N MET A 70 3.52 -21.65 23.76
CA MET A 70 4.81 -21.25 23.18
C MET A 70 4.64 -20.85 21.71
N ASN A 71 4.75 -19.55 21.42
CA ASN A 71 4.70 -19.03 20.05
C ASN A 71 6.11 -18.82 19.51
N ILE A 72 6.38 -19.40 18.33
CA ILE A 72 7.69 -19.37 17.67
C ILE A 72 7.51 -18.75 16.30
N THR A 73 7.99 -17.53 16.13
CA THR A 73 7.98 -16.85 14.85
C THR A 73 9.00 -17.46 13.91
N VAL A 74 8.55 -17.94 12.74
CA VAL A 74 9.42 -18.53 11.73
C VAL A 74 9.52 -17.60 10.52
N PRO A 75 10.70 -17.01 10.25
CA PRO A 75 10.92 -16.21 9.06
C PRO A 75 10.58 -16.98 7.78
N GLY A 76 9.68 -16.41 6.98
CA GLY A 76 9.20 -17.01 5.72
C GLY A 76 7.96 -17.88 5.86
N PHE A 77 7.37 -18.01 7.06
CA PHE A 77 5.95 -18.35 7.16
C PHE A 77 5.09 -17.30 6.48
N SER A 78 3.86 -17.67 6.14
CA SER A 78 2.87 -16.74 5.61
C SER A 78 2.87 -15.48 6.45
N PRO A 79 2.93 -14.29 5.82
CA PRO A 79 2.78 -13.06 6.56
C PRO A 79 1.45 -12.99 7.30
N LEU A 80 0.44 -13.79 6.96
CA LEU A 80 -0.82 -13.90 7.70
C LEU A 80 -0.78 -14.80 8.94
N TYR A 81 0.22 -15.66 9.03
CA TYR A 81 0.32 -16.67 10.08
C TYR A 81 1.81 -16.96 10.35
N PRO A 82 2.57 -15.99 10.88
CA PRO A 82 4.04 -16.03 10.95
C PRO A 82 4.56 -16.92 12.08
N ASP A 83 3.67 -17.38 12.95
CA ASP A 83 4.00 -18.12 14.16
C ASP A 83 3.66 -19.60 14.01
N ALA A 84 4.55 -20.43 14.55
CA ALA A 84 4.21 -21.76 14.99
C ALA A 84 3.77 -21.71 16.46
N HIS A 85 2.59 -22.23 16.75
CA HIS A 85 2.00 -22.31 18.08
C HIS A 85 2.28 -23.69 18.66
N CYS A 86 3.03 -23.77 19.75
CA CYS A 86 3.41 -25.01 20.38
C CYS A 86 2.96 -25.11 21.85
N THR A 87 2.77 -26.35 22.32
CA THR A 87 2.62 -26.64 23.74
C THR A 87 3.86 -26.21 24.53
N ALA A 88 3.71 -26.02 25.85
CA ALA A 88 4.80 -25.54 26.70
C ALA A 88 6.05 -26.45 26.69
N ASP A 89 5.85 -27.75 26.45
CA ASP A 89 6.91 -28.75 26.28
C ASP A 89 7.39 -28.89 24.83
N GLY A 90 6.72 -28.23 23.88
CA GLY A 90 7.04 -28.25 22.46
C GLY A 90 6.68 -29.54 21.73
N ASP A 91 5.95 -30.46 22.36
CA ASP A 91 5.62 -31.77 21.78
C ASP A 91 4.55 -31.66 20.67
N ILE A 92 3.59 -30.75 20.80
CA ILE A 92 2.53 -30.51 19.81
C ILE A 92 2.69 -29.08 19.32
N CYS A 93 2.88 -28.91 18.03
CA CYS A 93 2.91 -27.61 17.37
C CYS A 93 1.82 -27.50 16.30
N GLN A 94 1.43 -26.28 15.97
CA GLN A 94 0.47 -25.94 14.94
C GLN A 94 1.00 -24.73 14.15
N LEU A 95 0.82 -24.73 12.84
CA LEU A 95 1.00 -23.55 12.00
C LEU A 95 -0.17 -23.41 11.06
N THR A 96 -0.33 -22.20 10.53
CA THR A 96 -1.29 -21.92 9.48
C THR A 96 -0.54 -21.50 8.22
N THR A 97 -0.80 -22.15 7.08
CA THR A 97 -0.01 -21.93 5.86
C THR A 97 -0.36 -20.65 5.12
N GLY A 98 -1.58 -20.15 5.27
CA GLY A 98 -2.25 -19.35 4.25
C GLY A 98 -2.85 -20.25 3.17
N GLU A 99 -3.95 -19.78 2.57
CA GLU A 99 -4.64 -20.47 1.49
C GLU A 99 -3.86 -20.38 0.17
N ALA A 100 -4.11 -21.34 -0.72
CA ALA A 100 -3.46 -21.53 -2.03
C ALA A 100 -2.01 -22.04 -2.00
N GLU A 101 -1.59 -22.59 -3.15
CA GLU A 101 -0.37 -23.39 -3.27
C GLU A 101 0.89 -22.61 -2.92
N ILE A 102 0.97 -21.34 -3.33
CA ILE A 102 2.16 -20.50 -3.13
C ILE A 102 2.42 -20.26 -1.64
N ASN A 103 1.36 -19.98 -0.87
CA ASN A 103 1.45 -19.76 0.57
C ASN A 103 1.87 -21.05 1.28
N ALA A 104 1.24 -22.17 0.95
CA ALA A 104 1.58 -23.48 1.49
C ALA A 104 3.03 -23.89 1.22
N ALA A 105 3.48 -23.81 -0.04
CA ALA A 105 4.86 -24.15 -0.40
C ALA A 105 5.87 -23.25 0.33
N THR A 106 5.60 -21.94 0.40
CA THR A 106 6.52 -20.97 1.01
C THR A 106 6.62 -21.16 2.52
N THR A 107 5.47 -21.29 3.20
CA THR A 107 5.41 -21.49 4.66
C THR A 107 6.10 -22.78 5.08
N ILE A 108 5.78 -23.90 4.41
CA ILE A 108 6.36 -25.20 4.76
C ILE A 108 7.85 -25.25 4.39
N ALA A 109 8.26 -24.65 3.27
CA ALA A 109 9.67 -24.57 2.90
C ALA A 109 10.50 -23.69 3.86
N SER A 110 9.85 -22.78 4.57
CA SER A 110 10.45 -21.98 5.65
C SER A 110 10.50 -22.76 6.96
N LEU A 111 9.45 -23.50 7.31
CA LEU A 111 9.42 -24.38 8.49
C LEU A 111 10.61 -25.34 8.46
N VAL A 112 10.74 -26.08 7.36
CA VAL A 112 11.75 -27.13 7.20
C VAL A 112 13.17 -26.59 7.07
N ARG A 113 13.37 -25.26 7.02
CA ARG A 113 14.70 -24.63 7.02
C ARG A 113 14.99 -23.86 8.29
N TYR A 114 13.99 -23.69 9.15
CA TYR A 114 14.14 -22.92 10.38
C TYR A 114 14.93 -23.73 11.42
N PRO A 115 16.09 -23.23 11.90
CA PRO A 115 16.95 -23.99 12.80
C PRO A 115 16.39 -24.15 14.21
N GLY A 116 15.31 -23.44 14.54
CA GLY A 116 14.63 -23.55 15.84
C GLY A 116 13.81 -24.83 16.00
N PHE A 117 13.60 -25.61 14.93
CA PHE A 117 12.93 -26.90 14.99
C PHE A 117 13.84 -28.07 14.57
N ASP A 118 13.80 -29.16 15.34
CA ASP A 118 14.24 -30.47 14.91
C ASP A 118 13.02 -31.27 14.44
N LEU A 119 12.86 -31.38 13.13
CA LEU A 119 11.70 -32.02 12.48
C LEU A 119 11.96 -33.46 12.04
N THR A 120 13.12 -34.03 12.41
CA THR A 120 13.61 -35.30 11.87
C THR A 120 12.75 -36.51 12.24
N THR A 121 11.96 -36.40 13.32
CA THR A 121 11.07 -37.46 13.80
C THR A 121 9.61 -37.00 13.92
N THR A 122 9.30 -35.80 13.41
CA THR A 122 7.99 -35.16 13.57
C THR A 122 6.96 -35.78 12.63
N TYR A 123 5.75 -35.99 13.13
CA TYR A 123 4.57 -36.26 12.30
C TYR A 123 3.93 -34.95 11.86
N PHE A 124 3.46 -34.91 10.62
CA PHE A 124 2.75 -33.76 10.08
C PHE A 124 1.31 -34.15 9.79
N MET A 125 0.35 -33.38 10.28
CA MET A 125 -1.06 -33.58 9.98
C MET A 125 -1.60 -32.32 9.32
N VAL A 126 -1.79 -32.40 8.00
CA VAL A 126 -2.54 -31.39 7.25
C VAL A 126 -4.00 -31.55 7.63
N ALA A 127 -4.59 -30.52 8.22
CA ALA A 127 -5.90 -30.55 8.87
C ALA A 127 -6.70 -29.28 8.54
N GLY A 128 -7.53 -29.37 7.51
CA GLY A 128 -8.37 -28.26 7.03
C GLY A 128 -9.71 -28.73 6.45
N ILE A 129 -10.57 -27.79 6.07
CA ILE A 129 -11.81 -28.06 5.37
C ILE A 129 -11.56 -28.31 3.87
N ALA A 130 -12.60 -28.78 3.18
CA ALA A 130 -12.59 -29.09 1.76
C ALA A 130 -14.02 -29.14 1.20
N GLY A 131 -14.16 -28.87 -0.10
CA GLY A 131 -15.32 -29.32 -0.85
C GLY A 131 -15.29 -30.85 -1.03
N VAL A 132 -16.46 -31.49 -1.13
CA VAL A 132 -16.58 -32.96 -1.20
C VAL A 132 -17.30 -33.45 -2.45
N ASN A 133 -16.79 -34.52 -3.04
CA ASN A 133 -17.43 -35.22 -4.16
C ASN A 133 -18.59 -36.09 -3.62
N PRO A 134 -19.85 -35.78 -3.96
CA PRO A 134 -21.03 -36.52 -3.49
C PRO A 134 -21.10 -37.98 -3.96
N GLU A 135 -20.28 -38.38 -4.93
CA GLU A 135 -20.19 -39.78 -5.37
C GLU A 135 -19.45 -40.67 -4.36
N VAL A 136 -18.62 -40.07 -3.49
CA VAL A 136 -17.73 -40.81 -2.58
C VAL A 136 -18.06 -40.55 -1.11
N ALA A 137 -18.41 -39.31 -0.76
CA ALA A 137 -18.61 -38.88 0.62
C ALA A 137 -19.70 -37.81 0.73
N THR A 138 -20.04 -37.41 1.96
CA THR A 138 -21.03 -36.37 2.25
C THR A 138 -20.42 -35.22 3.06
N ILE A 139 -21.05 -34.06 3.02
CA ILE A 139 -20.72 -32.90 3.85
C ILE A 139 -20.69 -33.27 5.35
N CYS A 140 -19.88 -32.56 6.13
CA CYS A 140 -19.49 -32.85 7.52
C CYS A 140 -18.63 -34.12 7.71
N SER A 141 -18.35 -34.92 6.68
CA SER A 141 -17.47 -36.09 6.79
C SER A 141 -16.00 -35.70 6.97
N VAL A 142 -15.19 -36.63 7.49
CA VAL A 142 -13.73 -36.49 7.62
C VAL A 142 -13.05 -37.47 6.68
N THR A 143 -12.16 -36.99 5.83
CA THR A 143 -11.46 -37.81 4.84
C THR A 143 -9.96 -37.86 5.14
N PHE A 144 -9.34 -38.97 4.77
CA PHE A 144 -7.88 -39.15 4.86
C PHE A 144 -7.33 -39.49 3.47
N ALA A 145 -6.41 -38.67 2.96
CA ALA A 145 -5.87 -38.83 1.61
C ALA A 145 -4.64 -39.76 1.57
N ARG A 146 -4.55 -40.63 0.56
CA ARG A 146 -3.30 -41.34 0.21
C ARG A 146 -2.55 -40.62 -0.91
N TYR A 147 -3.29 -40.10 -1.88
CA TYR A 147 -2.78 -39.29 -2.98
C TYR A 147 -3.24 -37.85 -2.84
N ALA A 148 -2.33 -36.92 -3.14
CA ALA A 148 -2.67 -35.54 -3.47
C ALA A 148 -2.34 -35.30 -4.95
N VAL A 149 -3.33 -34.91 -5.73
CA VAL A 149 -3.23 -34.76 -7.18
C VAL A 149 -3.47 -33.31 -7.57
N GLN A 150 -2.54 -32.71 -8.30
CA GLN A 150 -2.69 -31.35 -8.82
C GLN A 150 -3.52 -31.42 -10.11
N VAL A 151 -4.82 -31.16 -10.02
CA VAL A 151 -5.77 -31.40 -11.12
C VAL A 151 -5.86 -30.24 -12.10
N ALA A 152 -5.41 -29.04 -11.72
CA ALA A 152 -5.42 -27.86 -12.60
C ALA A 152 -4.11 -27.69 -13.41
N LEU A 153 -3.06 -28.49 -13.14
CA LEU A 153 -1.80 -28.45 -13.90
C LEU A 153 -1.92 -29.16 -15.25
N GLN A 154 -2.70 -28.56 -16.13
CA GLN A 154 -3.07 -29.02 -17.47
C GLN A 154 -3.16 -27.81 -18.42
N TYR A 155 -3.29 -28.03 -19.73
CA TYR A 155 -3.76 -26.98 -20.62
C TYR A 155 -5.25 -26.74 -20.39
N GLU A 156 -5.68 -25.48 -20.42
CA GLU A 156 -7.09 -25.11 -20.31
C GLU A 156 -7.53 -24.34 -21.55
N PHE A 157 -8.68 -24.72 -22.11
CA PHE A 157 -9.40 -23.93 -23.09
C PHE A 157 -10.56 -23.20 -22.43
N SER A 158 -10.81 -21.96 -22.88
CA SER A 158 -12.03 -21.23 -22.57
C SER A 158 -13.25 -22.11 -22.84
N GLN A 159 -14.24 -22.11 -21.93
CA GLN A 159 -15.48 -22.87 -22.09
C GLN A 159 -16.23 -22.59 -23.40
N PHE A 160 -16.00 -21.42 -24.01
CA PHE A 160 -16.62 -21.01 -25.27
C PHE A 160 -15.86 -21.51 -26.51
N GLU A 161 -14.65 -22.04 -26.33
CA GLU A 161 -13.75 -22.49 -27.40
C GLU A 161 -13.44 -23.99 -27.31
N ILE A 162 -14.09 -24.72 -26.40
CA ILE A 162 -13.91 -26.16 -26.27
C ILE A 162 -14.34 -26.84 -27.58
N PRO A 163 -13.43 -27.59 -28.24
CA PRO A 163 -13.77 -28.38 -29.42
C PRO A 163 -14.92 -29.35 -29.13
N THR A 164 -15.82 -29.56 -30.09
CA THR A 164 -17.01 -30.40 -29.91
C THR A 164 -16.70 -31.88 -29.64
N ASN A 165 -15.47 -32.32 -29.90
CA ASN A 165 -14.99 -33.67 -29.62
C ASN A 165 -14.33 -33.83 -28.24
N PHE A 166 -14.21 -32.75 -27.44
CA PHE A 166 -13.66 -32.80 -26.08
C PHE A 166 -14.79 -32.85 -25.05
N THR A 167 -14.53 -33.53 -23.93
CA THR A 167 -15.52 -33.67 -22.85
C THR A 167 -15.47 -32.50 -21.86
N ASN A 168 -14.34 -31.80 -21.79
CA ASN A 168 -14.10 -30.64 -20.95
C ASN A 168 -12.90 -29.84 -21.51
N GLY A 169 -12.63 -28.66 -20.92
CA GLY A 169 -11.57 -27.76 -21.36
C GLY A 169 -10.15 -28.12 -20.89
N TYR A 170 -9.97 -29.12 -20.03
CA TYR A 170 -8.68 -29.51 -19.45
C TYR A 170 -8.02 -30.64 -20.24
N ILE A 171 -6.82 -30.38 -20.76
CA ILE A 171 -6.02 -31.33 -21.53
C ILE A 171 -4.67 -31.55 -20.82
N PRO A 172 -4.31 -32.80 -20.47
CA PRO A 172 -3.03 -33.09 -19.82
C PRO A 172 -1.83 -32.50 -20.59
N LEU A 173 -0.83 -31.98 -19.87
CA LEU A 173 0.31 -31.29 -20.47
C LEU A 173 1.06 -32.19 -21.47
N GLY A 174 1.24 -31.67 -22.69
CA GLY A 174 1.87 -32.39 -23.79
C GLY A 174 0.97 -33.41 -24.52
N SER A 175 -0.29 -33.55 -24.11
CA SER A 175 -1.30 -34.39 -24.75
C SER A 175 -2.21 -33.58 -25.68
N THR A 176 -3.05 -34.27 -26.46
CA THR A 176 -4.01 -33.68 -27.40
C THR A 176 -5.46 -34.13 -27.18
N ALA A 177 -5.73 -34.97 -26.18
CA ALA A 177 -7.06 -35.40 -25.78
C ALA A 177 -7.19 -35.45 -24.24
N ASN A 178 -8.42 -35.33 -23.72
CA ASN A 178 -8.70 -35.28 -22.28
C ASN A 178 -8.27 -36.55 -21.51
N ASP A 179 -8.19 -37.71 -22.16
CA ASP A 179 -7.93 -39.03 -21.56
C ASP A 179 -6.50 -39.57 -21.81
N GLU A 180 -5.64 -38.76 -22.44
CA GLU A 180 -4.25 -39.12 -22.70
C GLU A 180 -3.35 -38.79 -21.49
N TYR A 181 -2.57 -39.77 -21.02
CA TYR A 181 -1.59 -39.55 -19.95
C TYR A 181 -0.65 -38.37 -20.31
N PRO A 182 -0.35 -37.44 -19.39
CA PRO A 182 0.48 -36.28 -19.70
C PRO A 182 1.86 -36.67 -20.25
N GLN A 183 2.23 -36.09 -21.39
CA GLN A 183 3.52 -36.31 -22.05
C GLN A 183 4.62 -35.37 -21.53
N SER A 184 4.22 -34.30 -20.84
CA SER A 184 5.11 -33.37 -20.14
C SER A 184 4.78 -33.37 -18.66
N ILE A 185 5.76 -33.73 -17.83
CA ILE A 185 5.63 -33.85 -16.37
C ILE A 185 6.60 -32.87 -15.70
N TYR A 186 6.09 -32.06 -14.78
CA TYR A 186 6.83 -31.05 -14.02
C TYR A 186 7.29 -31.55 -12.64
N GLY A 187 6.65 -32.59 -12.10
CA GLY A 187 7.06 -33.29 -10.87
C GLY A 187 6.14 -33.07 -9.67
N THR A 188 5.07 -32.29 -9.83
CA THR A 188 4.14 -31.92 -8.75
C THR A 188 2.72 -32.38 -9.02
N GLU A 189 2.52 -33.15 -10.10
CA GLU A 189 1.23 -33.68 -10.54
C GLU A 189 0.61 -34.61 -9.48
N VAL A 190 1.42 -35.47 -8.86
CA VAL A 190 0.94 -36.47 -7.91
C VAL A 190 2.00 -36.81 -6.86
N PHE A 191 1.54 -36.87 -5.62
CA PHE A 191 2.29 -37.35 -4.46
C PHE A 191 1.55 -38.51 -3.79
N GLU A 192 2.27 -39.55 -3.38
CA GLU A 192 1.75 -40.63 -2.52
C GLU A 192 2.32 -40.53 -1.11
N VAL A 193 1.46 -40.53 -0.09
CA VAL A 193 1.85 -40.60 1.32
C VAL A 193 1.73 -42.02 1.87
N ASN A 194 2.20 -42.24 3.10
CA ASN A 194 2.23 -43.56 3.73
C ASN A 194 0.80 -44.09 4.00
N GLN A 195 0.39 -45.11 3.25
CA GLN A 195 -0.96 -45.65 3.33
C GLN A 195 -1.22 -46.36 4.67
N ASP A 196 -0.20 -46.97 5.27
CA ASP A 196 -0.37 -47.64 6.56
C ASP A 196 -0.59 -46.62 7.68
N LEU A 197 0.11 -45.47 7.60
CA LEU A 197 -0.13 -44.34 8.51
C LEU A 197 -1.51 -43.71 8.29
N GLN A 198 -1.94 -43.51 7.03
CA GLN A 198 -3.28 -43.04 6.68
C GLN A 198 -4.37 -43.90 7.34
N LYS A 199 -4.27 -45.23 7.22
CA LYS A 199 -5.24 -46.18 7.81
C LYS A 199 -5.23 -46.15 9.34
N MET A 200 -4.06 -45.99 9.96
CA MET A 200 -3.97 -45.82 11.41
C MET A 200 -4.65 -44.54 11.87
N ALA A 201 -4.38 -43.41 11.20
CA ALA A 201 -5.00 -42.12 11.50
C ALA A 201 -6.54 -42.19 11.35
N ALA A 202 -7.04 -42.77 10.25
CA ALA A 202 -8.47 -42.99 10.06
C ALA A 202 -9.08 -43.88 11.15
N THR A 203 -8.36 -44.91 11.61
CA THR A 203 -8.81 -45.77 12.71
C THR A 203 -8.92 -45.02 14.04
N PHE A 204 -8.01 -44.08 14.31
CA PHE A 204 -8.12 -43.21 15.49
C PHE A 204 -9.30 -42.26 15.35
N ALA A 205 -9.40 -41.55 14.23
CA ALA A 205 -10.48 -40.59 13.95
C ALA A 205 -11.88 -41.22 14.04
N ARG A 206 -12.04 -42.51 13.71
CA ARG A 206 -13.33 -43.24 13.85
C ARG A 206 -13.86 -43.34 15.28
N LYS A 207 -13.05 -43.04 16.29
CA LYS A 207 -13.52 -42.93 17.68
C LYS A 207 -14.33 -41.66 17.92
N ALA A 208 -14.15 -40.64 17.08
CA ALA A 208 -14.86 -39.38 17.18
C ALA A 208 -16.35 -39.57 16.86
N THR A 209 -17.19 -38.86 17.59
CA THR A 209 -18.59 -38.64 17.20
C THR A 209 -18.63 -37.37 16.37
N LEU A 210 -18.84 -37.49 15.07
CA LEU A 210 -18.86 -36.34 14.16
C LEU A 210 -20.11 -35.49 14.37
N ASN A 211 -19.92 -34.18 14.33
CA ASN A 211 -20.97 -33.17 14.35
C ASN A 211 -21.66 -33.06 12.99
N ASP A 212 -22.93 -32.68 13.04
CA ASP A 212 -23.80 -32.53 11.88
C ASP A 212 -24.88 -31.48 12.20
N SER A 213 -25.38 -30.77 11.20
CA SER A 213 -26.42 -29.75 11.38
C SER A 213 -27.73 -30.16 10.73
N ASP A 214 -28.85 -29.66 11.25
CA ASP A 214 -30.17 -29.89 10.65
C ASP A 214 -30.24 -29.39 9.20
N ASP A 215 -29.55 -28.28 8.90
CA ASP A 215 -29.45 -27.71 7.56
C ASP A 215 -28.62 -28.59 6.62
N ALA A 216 -27.49 -29.15 7.09
CA ALA A 216 -26.70 -30.11 6.31
C ALA A 216 -27.46 -31.40 6.04
N ILE A 217 -28.25 -31.90 7.01
CA ILE A 217 -29.14 -33.05 6.85
C ILE A 217 -30.20 -32.75 5.76
N ALA A 218 -30.83 -31.58 5.83
CA ALA A 218 -31.84 -31.16 4.87
C ALA A 218 -31.26 -30.98 3.46
N TYR A 219 -30.10 -30.32 3.35
CA TYR A 219 -29.48 -30.04 2.06
C TYR A 219 -29.01 -31.32 1.36
N ARG A 220 -28.31 -32.22 2.06
CA ARG A 220 -27.79 -33.45 1.45
C ARG A 220 -28.88 -34.45 1.04
N ALA A 221 -30.09 -34.34 1.60
CA ALA A 221 -31.24 -35.14 1.17
C ALA A 221 -31.59 -34.94 -0.32
N ASN A 222 -31.26 -33.77 -0.90
CA ASN A 222 -31.47 -33.51 -2.33
C ASN A 222 -30.64 -34.43 -3.24
N TYR A 223 -29.53 -34.97 -2.74
CA TYR A 223 -28.67 -35.89 -3.49
C TYR A 223 -29.24 -37.31 -3.57
N ALA A 224 -30.22 -37.67 -2.72
CA ALA A 224 -30.77 -39.03 -2.63
C ALA A 224 -31.49 -39.50 -3.91
N ALA A 225 -31.94 -38.57 -4.76
CA ALA A 225 -32.65 -38.88 -6.00
C ALA A 225 -31.74 -39.45 -7.11
N THR A 226 -30.41 -39.30 -6.98
CA THR A 226 -29.44 -39.72 -7.99
C THR A 226 -28.61 -40.88 -7.47
N SER A 227 -28.66 -42.04 -8.13
CA SER A 227 -27.98 -43.25 -7.66
C SER A 227 -26.47 -43.08 -7.49
N ALA A 228 -25.83 -42.29 -8.35
CA ALA A 228 -24.40 -41.96 -8.24
C ALA A 228 -24.06 -41.21 -6.94
N TYR A 229 -25.00 -40.47 -6.35
CA TYR A 229 -24.80 -39.67 -5.14
C TYR A 229 -25.35 -40.34 -3.87
N THR A 230 -25.49 -41.67 -3.89
CA THR A 230 -25.96 -42.43 -2.72
C THR A 230 -25.10 -42.17 -1.47
N ALA A 231 -23.79 -41.99 -1.65
CA ALA A 231 -22.86 -41.66 -0.57
C ALA A 231 -23.10 -40.23 -0.03
N GLY A 232 -23.25 -39.24 -0.92
CA GLY A 232 -23.55 -37.85 -0.57
C GLY A 232 -24.83 -37.67 0.26
N ALA A 233 -25.80 -38.57 0.14
CA ALA A 233 -27.03 -38.52 0.93
C ALA A 233 -26.96 -39.19 2.32
N GLN A 234 -25.84 -39.84 2.69
CA GLN A 234 -25.69 -40.51 3.99
C GLN A 234 -25.38 -39.52 5.13
N ALA A 235 -25.30 -40.02 6.37
CA ALA A 235 -24.77 -39.27 7.50
C ALA A 235 -23.22 -39.19 7.44
N PRO A 236 -22.59 -38.15 8.05
CA PRO A 236 -21.14 -37.99 8.01
C PRO A 236 -20.39 -39.16 8.64
N SER A 237 -19.24 -39.51 8.06
CA SER A 237 -18.39 -40.60 8.54
C SER A 237 -16.90 -40.35 8.24
N VAL A 238 -16.03 -41.24 8.70
CA VAL A 238 -14.58 -41.19 8.41
C VAL A 238 -14.24 -42.09 7.23
N ILE A 239 -13.65 -41.52 6.18
CA ILE A 239 -13.47 -42.17 4.87
C ILE A 239 -12.01 -42.08 4.40
N GLU A 240 -11.41 -43.20 4.02
CA GLU A 240 -10.14 -43.19 3.27
C GLU A 240 -10.42 -43.00 1.77
N CYS A 241 -9.89 -41.91 1.20
CA CYS A 241 -10.01 -41.58 -0.23
C CYS A 241 -8.84 -40.65 -0.61
N ASP A 242 -8.95 -39.78 -1.62
CA ASP A 242 -7.84 -38.96 -2.12
C ASP A 242 -8.27 -37.51 -2.43
N VAL A 243 -7.30 -36.60 -2.41
CA VAL A 243 -7.53 -35.15 -2.52
C VAL A 243 -7.06 -34.60 -3.87
N ALA A 244 -7.88 -33.71 -4.44
CA ALA A 244 -7.54 -32.94 -5.63
C ALA A 244 -7.15 -31.51 -5.23
N THR A 245 -5.93 -31.11 -5.56
CA THR A 245 -5.40 -29.75 -5.38
C THR A 245 -5.62 -28.92 -6.64
N SER A 246 -6.03 -27.67 -6.49
CA SER A 246 -6.19 -26.69 -7.57
C SER A 246 -6.01 -25.27 -7.03
N ASP A 247 -5.29 -24.40 -7.76
CA ASP A 247 -5.21 -22.96 -7.44
C ASP A 247 -6.56 -22.23 -7.66
N VAL A 248 -7.49 -22.82 -8.42
CA VAL A 248 -8.83 -22.28 -8.64
C VAL A 248 -9.86 -23.01 -7.77
N TYR A 249 -10.70 -22.26 -7.07
CA TYR A 249 -11.90 -22.78 -6.40
C TYR A 249 -12.97 -23.12 -7.46
N TYR A 250 -13.34 -24.39 -7.58
CA TYR A 250 -14.26 -24.85 -8.64
C TYR A 250 -15.52 -25.50 -8.08
N SER A 251 -16.61 -25.41 -8.86
CA SER A 251 -17.83 -26.18 -8.65
C SER A 251 -18.43 -26.62 -9.99
N GLY A 252 -19.08 -27.79 -10.01
CA GLY A 252 -19.91 -28.25 -11.11
C GLY A 252 -19.55 -29.64 -11.62
N SER A 253 -20.55 -30.32 -12.20
CA SER A 253 -20.41 -31.72 -12.62
C SER A 253 -19.37 -31.94 -13.72
N ILE A 254 -19.17 -30.98 -14.62
CA ILE A 254 -18.19 -31.10 -15.72
C ILE A 254 -16.76 -31.12 -15.17
N LEU A 255 -16.40 -30.15 -14.32
CA LEU A 255 -15.07 -30.08 -13.72
C LEU A 255 -14.86 -31.19 -12.69
N GLY A 256 -15.87 -31.47 -11.86
CA GLY A 256 -15.83 -32.57 -10.90
C GLY A 256 -15.60 -33.94 -11.56
N GLN A 257 -16.18 -34.18 -12.74
CA GLN A 257 -15.93 -35.38 -13.52
C GLN A 257 -14.56 -35.36 -14.23
N ALA A 258 -14.16 -34.22 -14.79
CA ALA A 258 -12.86 -34.06 -15.44
C ALA A 258 -11.70 -34.35 -14.47
N PHE A 259 -11.75 -33.77 -13.27
CA PHE A 259 -10.71 -33.95 -12.25
C PHE A 259 -10.75 -35.33 -11.60
N GLY A 260 -11.92 -35.97 -11.49
CA GLY A 260 -12.02 -37.38 -11.13
C GLY A 260 -11.36 -38.30 -12.16
N ASN A 261 -11.62 -38.06 -13.45
CA ASN A 261 -10.99 -38.82 -14.54
C ASN A 261 -9.48 -38.60 -14.58
N TYR A 262 -9.02 -37.35 -14.41
CA TYR A 262 -7.59 -37.04 -14.38
C TYR A 262 -6.89 -37.70 -13.18
N THR A 263 -7.50 -37.64 -11.98
CA THR A 263 -7.00 -38.33 -10.79
C THR A 263 -6.83 -39.82 -11.04
N SER A 264 -7.85 -40.49 -11.61
CA SER A 264 -7.77 -41.89 -11.99
C SER A 264 -6.66 -42.14 -13.03
N LEU A 265 -6.57 -41.31 -14.06
CA LEU A 265 -5.55 -41.42 -15.10
C LEU A 265 -4.12 -41.33 -14.52
N VAL A 266 -3.82 -40.28 -13.74
CA VAL A 266 -2.44 -40.05 -13.27
C VAL A 266 -2.01 -41.00 -12.17
N THR A 267 -2.95 -41.57 -11.41
CA THR A 267 -2.72 -42.58 -10.36
C THR A 267 -2.86 -44.02 -10.84
N ASN A 268 -2.97 -44.23 -12.16
CA ASN A 268 -3.13 -45.56 -12.77
C ASN A 268 -4.35 -46.34 -12.23
N GLY A 269 -5.47 -45.63 -12.05
CA GLY A 269 -6.75 -46.14 -11.58
C GLY A 269 -6.82 -46.43 -10.08
N SER A 270 -5.77 -46.13 -9.32
CA SER A 270 -5.71 -46.46 -7.91
C SER A 270 -6.26 -45.36 -6.99
N GLY A 271 -6.26 -44.11 -7.43
CA GLY A 271 -6.77 -42.96 -6.68
C GLY A 271 -8.28 -42.76 -6.77
N VAL A 272 -8.89 -42.27 -5.69
CA VAL A 272 -10.32 -42.02 -5.53
C VAL A 272 -10.56 -40.58 -5.07
N TYR A 273 -10.83 -39.69 -6.02
CA TYR A 273 -11.10 -38.27 -5.76
C TYR A 273 -12.37 -38.07 -4.91
N CYS A 274 -12.20 -37.59 -3.68
CA CYS A 274 -13.31 -37.32 -2.76
C CYS A 274 -13.33 -35.90 -2.20
N THR A 275 -12.20 -35.20 -2.09
CA THR A 275 -12.15 -33.85 -1.53
C THR A 275 -11.30 -32.91 -2.36
N THR A 276 -11.65 -31.63 -2.34
CA THR A 276 -10.90 -30.53 -2.97
C THR A 276 -9.96 -29.86 -1.99
N ALA A 277 -8.90 -29.25 -2.48
CA ALA A 277 -7.95 -28.47 -1.71
C ALA A 277 -7.23 -27.45 -2.60
N GLN A 278 -6.53 -26.50 -2.01
CA GLN A 278 -5.60 -25.63 -2.74
C GLN A 278 -4.15 -25.74 -2.23
N GLU A 279 -3.86 -26.54 -1.20
CA GLU A 279 -2.56 -26.48 -0.50
C GLU A 279 -1.76 -27.79 -0.48
N ASP A 280 -2.40 -28.93 -0.71
CA ASP A 280 -1.83 -30.23 -0.34
C ASP A 280 -0.59 -30.57 -1.19
N ASN A 281 -0.67 -30.44 -2.52
CA ASN A 281 0.47 -30.70 -3.41
C ASN A 281 1.67 -29.78 -3.11
N ALA A 282 1.40 -28.52 -2.77
CA ALA A 282 2.43 -27.54 -2.47
C ALA A 282 3.13 -27.80 -1.12
N THR A 283 2.35 -28.17 -0.10
CA THR A 283 2.86 -28.63 1.19
C THR A 283 3.76 -29.85 1.01
N LEU A 284 3.31 -30.84 0.24
CA LEU A 284 4.05 -32.07 -0.01
C LEU A 284 5.32 -31.82 -0.82
N GLU A 285 5.32 -30.96 -1.83
CA GLU A 285 6.53 -30.65 -2.60
C GLU A 285 7.62 -30.01 -1.71
N ALA A 286 7.24 -29.10 -0.81
CA ALA A 286 8.17 -28.52 0.15
C ALA A 286 8.74 -29.59 1.10
N MET A 287 7.89 -30.49 1.62
CA MET A 287 8.31 -31.60 2.47
C MET A 287 9.16 -32.65 1.72
N LEU A 288 8.87 -32.92 0.45
CA LEU A 288 9.65 -33.84 -0.39
C LEU A 288 11.09 -33.32 -0.53
N ARG A 289 11.25 -32.04 -0.85
CA ARG A 289 12.57 -31.39 -0.94
C ARG A 289 13.32 -31.43 0.38
N ALA A 290 12.62 -31.25 1.50
CA ALA A 290 13.21 -31.37 2.83
C ALA A 290 13.63 -32.82 3.14
N ALA A 291 12.81 -33.80 2.76
CA ALA A 291 13.08 -35.22 2.94
C ALA A 291 14.30 -35.72 2.15
N VAL A 292 14.54 -35.19 0.93
CA VAL A 292 15.78 -35.43 0.17
C VAL A 292 17.03 -35.08 1.00
N THR A 293 16.93 -34.05 1.84
CA THR A 293 18.01 -33.61 2.73
C THR A 293 17.90 -34.15 4.15
N LYS A 294 16.96 -35.07 4.41
CA LYS A 294 16.71 -35.72 5.71
C LYS A 294 16.33 -34.77 6.83
N VAL A 295 15.71 -33.63 6.51
CA VAL A 295 15.21 -32.68 7.51
C VAL A 295 13.84 -33.10 8.05
N VAL A 296 13.01 -33.71 7.19
CA VAL A 296 11.74 -34.34 7.56
C VAL A 296 11.71 -35.78 7.03
N ASP A 297 10.85 -36.60 7.61
CA ASP A 297 10.56 -37.95 7.14
C ASP A 297 9.20 -37.96 6.41
N PHE A 298 9.25 -38.10 5.09
CA PHE A 298 8.05 -38.06 4.24
C PHE A 298 7.04 -39.18 4.57
N SER A 299 7.48 -40.26 5.23
CA SER A 299 6.60 -41.35 5.66
C SER A 299 5.70 -41.00 6.84
N ARG A 300 5.86 -39.80 7.43
CA ARG A 300 5.17 -39.31 8.63
C ARG A 300 4.12 -38.23 8.35
N ILE A 301 3.67 -38.10 7.11
CA ILE A 301 2.70 -37.09 6.69
C ILE A 301 1.30 -37.71 6.60
N ILE A 302 0.33 -37.04 7.23
CA ILE A 302 -1.10 -37.35 7.21
C ILE A 302 -1.82 -36.18 6.54
N ILE A 303 -2.73 -36.48 5.63
CA ILE A 303 -3.60 -35.48 4.99
C ILE A 303 -5.03 -35.78 5.42
N MET A 304 -5.61 -34.89 6.21
CA MET A 304 -6.95 -34.98 6.75
C MET A 304 -7.77 -33.77 6.29
N ARG A 305 -8.92 -34.01 5.67
CA ARG A 305 -9.84 -32.94 5.23
C ARG A 305 -11.23 -33.14 5.82
N THR A 306 -11.97 -32.06 6.07
CA THR A 306 -13.38 -32.12 6.52
C THR A 306 -14.32 -31.41 5.55
N ALA A 307 -15.43 -32.05 5.20
CA ALA A 307 -16.25 -31.65 4.06
C ALA A 307 -17.21 -30.47 4.34
N SER A 308 -16.80 -29.23 4.06
CA SER A 308 -17.59 -28.00 4.32
C SER A 308 -18.75 -27.75 3.34
N ASP A 309 -18.66 -28.31 2.14
CA ASP A 309 -19.57 -28.08 1.02
C ASP A 309 -19.40 -29.20 -0.02
N PHE A 310 -20.37 -29.39 -0.92
CA PHE A 310 -20.25 -30.25 -2.08
C PHE A 310 -19.58 -29.52 -3.25
N ASP A 311 -18.67 -30.21 -3.95
CA ASP A 311 -17.94 -29.68 -5.13
C ASP A 311 -18.81 -29.57 -6.40
N ARG A 312 -20.06 -30.04 -6.34
CA ARG A 312 -20.99 -30.04 -7.47
C ARG A 312 -22.45 -30.07 -7.00
N PRO A 313 -23.38 -29.49 -7.78
CA PRO A 313 -24.81 -29.50 -7.46
C PRO A 313 -25.41 -30.91 -7.51
N TRP A 314 -26.52 -31.08 -6.79
CA TRP A 314 -27.43 -32.21 -7.00
C TRP A 314 -28.21 -32.06 -8.32
N THR A 315 -28.82 -33.14 -8.79
CA THR A 315 -29.52 -33.16 -10.09
C THR A 315 -30.71 -32.20 -10.11
N GLY A 316 -30.56 -31.07 -10.80
CA GLY A 316 -31.61 -30.05 -10.94
C GLY A 316 -31.19 -28.66 -10.44
N GLU A 317 -30.09 -28.55 -9.70
CA GLU A 317 -29.50 -27.28 -9.28
C GLU A 317 -28.42 -26.83 -10.27
N ALA A 318 -28.29 -25.51 -10.46
CA ALA A 318 -27.26 -24.93 -11.31
C ALA A 318 -25.92 -24.89 -10.55
N ALA A 319 -24.80 -25.09 -11.26
CA ALA A 319 -23.46 -25.01 -10.67
C ALA A 319 -23.16 -23.62 -10.07
N THR A 320 -23.68 -22.55 -10.70
CA THR A 320 -23.59 -21.18 -10.16
C THR A 320 -24.31 -21.03 -8.82
N THR A 321 -25.46 -21.68 -8.67
CA THR A 321 -26.20 -21.71 -7.40
C THR A 321 -25.43 -22.46 -6.33
N ASN A 322 -24.95 -23.67 -6.65
CA ASN A 322 -24.14 -24.47 -5.73
C ASN A 322 -22.91 -23.71 -5.21
N LEU A 323 -22.23 -22.94 -6.06
CA LEU A 323 -21.03 -22.20 -5.68
C LEU A 323 -21.31 -20.90 -4.90
N TRP A 324 -22.30 -20.10 -5.32
CA TRP A 324 -22.46 -18.73 -4.80
C TRP A 324 -23.60 -18.54 -3.81
N TRP A 325 -24.63 -19.39 -3.87
CA TRP A 325 -25.91 -19.10 -3.22
C TRP A 325 -26.47 -20.25 -2.39
N SER A 326 -25.96 -21.48 -2.54
CA SER A 326 -26.46 -22.63 -1.79
C SER A 326 -25.92 -22.60 -0.36
N GLU A 327 -26.84 -22.42 0.60
CA GLU A 327 -26.56 -22.60 2.02
C GLU A 327 -26.59 -24.10 2.36
N GLN A 328 -25.41 -24.74 2.39
CA GLN A 328 -25.30 -26.18 2.60
C GLN A 328 -25.25 -26.59 4.08
N GLY A 329 -25.16 -25.63 5.00
CA GLY A 329 -25.22 -25.84 6.45
C GLY A 329 -24.01 -26.57 7.07
N ALA A 330 -22.96 -26.86 6.30
CA ALA A 330 -21.88 -27.76 6.71
C ALA A 330 -20.53 -27.11 7.03
N PHE A 331 -20.36 -25.81 6.81
CA PHE A 331 -19.11 -25.09 7.14
C PHE A 331 -18.74 -25.22 8.62
N GLU A 332 -19.61 -24.75 9.52
CA GLU A 332 -19.37 -24.78 10.97
C GLU A 332 -19.22 -26.21 11.54
N PRO A 333 -20.10 -27.19 11.22
CA PRO A 333 -19.89 -28.57 11.66
C PRO A 333 -18.57 -29.17 11.17
N SER A 334 -18.10 -28.79 9.98
CA SER A 334 -16.85 -29.30 9.43
C SER A 334 -15.64 -28.76 10.18
N LEU A 335 -15.63 -27.46 10.52
CA LEU A 335 -14.61 -26.88 11.40
C LEU A 335 -14.55 -27.63 12.74
N VAL A 336 -15.70 -27.86 13.38
CA VAL A 336 -15.74 -28.63 14.64
C VAL A 336 -15.22 -30.06 14.43
N ASN A 337 -15.53 -30.70 13.30
CA ASN A 337 -15.07 -32.04 12.98
C ASN A 337 -13.56 -32.15 12.75
N ILE A 338 -12.88 -31.06 12.35
CA ILE A 338 -11.40 -31.00 12.30
C ILE A 338 -10.84 -31.35 13.68
N TYR A 339 -11.32 -30.66 14.72
CA TYR A 339 -10.87 -30.90 16.09
C TYR A 339 -11.33 -32.26 16.61
N LEU A 340 -12.62 -32.62 16.43
CA LEU A 340 -13.17 -33.86 16.99
C LEU A 340 -12.46 -35.10 16.46
N ALA A 341 -12.16 -35.17 15.17
CA ALA A 341 -11.43 -36.28 14.58
C ALA A 341 -9.92 -36.17 14.81
N GLY A 342 -9.34 -34.99 14.60
CA GLY A 342 -7.89 -34.84 14.68
C GLY A 342 -7.34 -34.94 16.11
N ARG A 343 -8.11 -34.60 17.15
CA ARG A 343 -7.68 -34.86 18.55
C ARG A 343 -7.52 -36.36 18.84
N GLU A 344 -8.33 -37.22 18.23
CA GLU A 344 -8.19 -38.67 18.37
C GLU A 344 -6.91 -39.18 17.67
N VAL A 345 -6.57 -38.58 16.52
CA VAL A 345 -5.32 -38.87 15.81
C VAL A 345 -4.11 -38.45 16.63
N ILE A 346 -4.11 -37.22 17.16
CA ILE A 346 -3.05 -36.69 18.03
C ILE A 346 -2.92 -37.58 19.27
N GLY A 347 -4.02 -37.87 19.96
CA GLY A 347 -4.03 -38.77 21.12
C GLY A 347 -3.45 -40.14 20.82
N GLY A 348 -3.85 -40.76 19.69
CA GLY A 348 -3.32 -42.05 19.25
C GLY A 348 -1.80 -42.05 18.99
N ILE A 349 -1.27 -40.98 18.38
CA ILE A 349 0.17 -40.81 18.13
C ILE A 349 0.94 -40.61 19.44
N MET A 350 0.41 -39.77 20.34
CA MET A 350 1.05 -39.42 21.61
C MET A 350 1.07 -40.62 22.57
N ASP A 351 -0.06 -41.33 22.71
CA ASP A 351 -0.16 -42.54 23.55
C ASP A 351 0.73 -43.68 23.04
N GLY A 352 0.85 -43.82 21.72
CA GLY A 352 1.68 -44.81 21.06
C GLY A 352 3.12 -44.38 20.82
N TRP A 353 3.56 -43.22 21.35
CA TRP A 353 4.84 -42.61 20.96
C TRP A 353 6.02 -43.55 21.13
N ASN A 354 6.21 -44.10 22.34
CA ASN A 354 7.37 -44.93 22.65
C ASN A 354 7.28 -46.37 22.08
N SER A 355 6.10 -46.83 21.66
CA SER A 355 5.90 -48.20 21.14
C SER A 355 5.95 -48.28 19.62
N THR A 356 5.57 -47.20 18.93
CA THR A 356 5.36 -47.21 17.48
C THR A 356 5.87 -45.93 16.83
N PHE A 357 5.40 -44.77 17.27
CA PHE A 357 5.56 -43.53 16.49
C PHE A 357 6.96 -42.90 16.60
N ALA A 358 7.70 -43.09 17.69
CA ALA A 358 9.09 -42.63 17.78
C ALA A 358 9.96 -43.26 16.67
N ASP A 359 9.85 -44.58 16.47
CA ASP A 359 10.60 -45.33 15.47
C ASP A 359 10.11 -45.06 14.03
N GLY A 360 8.83 -44.72 13.87
CA GLY A 360 8.19 -44.45 12.58
C GLY A 360 7.32 -45.60 12.10
N VAL A 361 6.44 -45.32 11.14
CA VAL A 361 5.56 -46.34 10.54
C VAL A 361 6.13 -46.73 9.18
N ASN A 362 6.53 -47.99 9.00
CA ASN A 362 6.99 -48.47 7.70
C ASN A 362 5.86 -48.46 6.68
N ALA A 363 6.08 -47.84 5.53
CA ALA A 363 5.15 -47.87 4.41
C ALA A 363 5.26 -49.18 3.63
N THR A 364 4.11 -49.83 3.37
CA THR A 364 4.02 -50.97 2.43
C THR A 364 3.83 -50.52 0.98
N ASN A 365 3.43 -49.26 0.76
CA ASN A 365 3.29 -48.63 -0.54
C ASN A 365 4.51 -47.75 -0.92
N TYR A 366 4.52 -47.25 -2.16
CA TYR A 366 5.45 -46.19 -2.55
C TYR A 366 5.08 -44.88 -1.82
N ILE A 367 6.08 -44.05 -1.53
CA ILE A 367 5.87 -42.71 -0.99
C ILE A 367 6.77 -41.71 -1.73
N GLY A 368 6.23 -40.53 -2.05
CA GLY A 368 6.94 -39.47 -2.76
C GLY A 368 6.25 -39.04 -4.05
N ASP A 369 7.01 -38.38 -4.92
CA ASP A 369 6.53 -37.77 -6.17
C ASP A 369 6.51 -38.74 -7.36
N ILE A 370 5.96 -38.27 -8.48
CA ILE A 370 5.93 -38.98 -9.77
C ILE A 370 7.32 -39.34 -10.34
N PHE A 371 8.39 -38.66 -9.90
CA PHE A 371 9.75 -38.92 -10.37
C PHE A 371 10.51 -39.99 -9.58
N GLY A 372 9.98 -40.48 -8.47
CA GLY A 372 10.73 -41.41 -7.61
C GLY A 372 11.88 -40.71 -6.88
N THR A 373 11.72 -39.42 -6.54
CA THR A 373 12.78 -38.55 -6.00
C THR A 373 13.38 -39.08 -4.68
N LEU A 374 12.58 -39.73 -3.84
CA LEU A 374 13.03 -40.36 -2.59
C LEU A 374 13.60 -41.77 -2.77
N GLY A 375 13.64 -42.29 -4.00
CA GLY A 375 13.97 -43.67 -4.32
C GLY A 375 12.73 -44.56 -4.36
N GLY A 376 12.90 -45.81 -4.82
CA GLY A 376 11.78 -46.70 -5.15
C GLY A 376 11.29 -46.52 -6.59
N THR A 377 10.14 -47.13 -6.88
CA THR A 377 9.49 -47.06 -8.20
C THR A 377 8.01 -46.76 -7.95
N PRO A 378 7.52 -45.55 -8.30
CA PRO A 378 6.10 -45.24 -8.22
C PRO A 378 5.28 -46.22 -9.07
N ASN A 379 4.09 -46.59 -8.59
CA ASN A 379 3.11 -47.39 -9.35
C ASN A 379 2.23 -46.52 -10.27
N PHE A 380 2.53 -45.23 -10.35
CA PHE A 380 1.97 -44.19 -11.19
C PHE A 380 3.11 -43.42 -11.91
N GLY A 381 2.81 -42.52 -12.84
CA GLY A 381 3.86 -41.82 -13.61
C GLY A 381 4.21 -42.47 -14.95
N PRO A 382 4.97 -41.80 -15.83
CA PRO A 382 5.15 -42.28 -17.19
C PRO A 382 5.99 -43.57 -17.24
N TYR A 383 5.38 -44.61 -17.80
CA TYR A 383 6.07 -45.75 -18.40
C TYR A 383 6.84 -45.27 -19.64
N THR A 384 8.15 -45.02 -19.47
CA THR A 384 9.14 -44.79 -20.56
C THR A 384 8.70 -43.82 -21.68
N TYR A 385 9.06 -42.54 -21.56
CA TYR A 385 9.03 -41.58 -22.67
C TYR A 385 10.46 -41.25 -23.13
N ASN A 386 10.76 -41.45 -24.42
CA ASN A 386 12.03 -41.07 -25.08
C ASN A 386 13.35 -41.62 -24.48
N ASN A 387 13.39 -42.85 -23.95
CA ASN A 387 14.63 -43.52 -23.49
C ASN A 387 15.45 -42.76 -22.43
N ASN A 388 14.91 -41.71 -21.82
CA ASN A 388 15.55 -41.01 -20.70
C ASN A 388 14.75 -41.31 -19.44
N PRO A 389 15.25 -42.17 -18.53
CA PRO A 389 14.68 -42.23 -17.19
C PRO A 389 14.93 -40.85 -16.57
N VAL A 390 13.87 -40.07 -16.34
CA VAL A 390 13.94 -38.81 -15.59
C VAL A 390 14.14 -39.17 -14.10
N LYS A 391 15.29 -39.76 -13.78
CA LYS A 391 15.78 -39.89 -12.41
C LYS A 391 16.72 -38.72 -12.15
N ARG A 392 16.27 -37.71 -11.42
CA ARG A 392 17.16 -36.65 -10.92
C ARG A 392 18.05 -37.25 -9.83
N SER A 393 19.32 -37.53 -10.12
CA SER A 393 20.28 -37.92 -9.06
C SER A 393 20.76 -36.67 -8.31
N VAL A 394 20.52 -36.61 -7.00
CA VAL A 394 21.00 -35.51 -6.14
C VAL A 394 22.35 -35.89 -5.55
N ALA A 395 23.45 -35.55 -6.25
CA ALA A 395 24.81 -35.62 -5.70
C ALA A 395 25.40 -34.21 -5.61
N ALA A 396 25.48 -33.67 -4.39
CA ALA A 396 26.01 -32.33 -4.13
C ALA A 396 27.52 -32.24 -4.43
N LYS A 397 27.92 -31.40 -5.40
CA LYS A 397 29.32 -31.03 -5.62
C LYS A 397 29.70 -29.86 -4.70
N LYS A 398 30.54 -30.13 -3.69
CA LYS A 398 31.18 -29.10 -2.84
C LYS A 398 32.15 -28.24 -3.66
N ARG A 399 32.01 -26.90 -3.60
CA ARG A 399 33.08 -25.95 -3.97
C ARG A 399 33.24 -24.90 -2.87
N ASN A 400 34.45 -24.81 -2.31
CA ASN A 400 34.89 -23.80 -1.35
C ASN A 400 35.44 -22.57 -2.10
N VAL A 401 35.01 -21.35 -1.73
CA VAL A 401 35.72 -20.11 -2.03
C VAL A 401 35.65 -19.18 -0.80
N PRO A 402 36.76 -18.59 -0.31
CA PRO A 402 36.77 -17.70 0.85
C PRO A 402 36.66 -16.22 0.46
N VAL A 403 35.99 -15.40 1.28
CA VAL A 403 35.82 -13.94 1.08
C VAL A 403 36.52 -13.13 2.20
N LYS A 404 37.16 -12.03 1.81
CA LYS A 404 37.82 -10.96 2.61
C LYS A 404 37.72 -9.69 1.71
N ILE A 405 37.44 -8.43 2.09
CA ILE A 405 37.97 -7.52 3.14
C ILE A 405 37.04 -6.27 3.31
N ARG A 406 37.07 -5.69 4.53
CA ARG A 406 36.67 -4.36 5.08
C ARG A 406 36.74 -3.08 4.20
N ARG A 407 35.97 -2.05 4.61
CA ARG A 407 36.36 -0.61 4.58
C ARG A 407 35.91 0.13 5.86
N VAL A 408 36.70 1.12 6.28
CA VAL A 408 36.62 1.90 7.54
C VAL A 408 36.14 3.32 7.21
N VAL A 409 35.26 3.90 8.05
CA VAL A 409 34.87 5.33 8.02
C VAL A 409 35.03 5.92 9.42
N THR A 410 35.62 7.11 9.51
CA THR A 410 35.91 7.88 10.74
C THR A 410 34.73 8.79 11.16
N PRO A 411 34.37 8.88 12.46
CA PRO A 411 33.26 9.70 12.93
C PRO A 411 33.65 11.15 13.30
N LEU A 412 32.68 12.07 13.22
CA LEU A 412 32.74 13.48 13.64
C LEU A 412 32.56 13.62 15.18
N THR A 413 32.90 14.80 15.74
CA THR A 413 33.06 15.02 17.20
C THR A 413 31.82 15.56 17.93
N GLU A 414 31.69 15.18 19.21
CA GLU A 414 30.57 15.45 20.15
C GLU A 414 30.02 16.88 20.26
N PRO A 415 30.79 17.98 20.13
CA PRO A 415 30.23 19.32 20.35
C PRO A 415 29.24 19.75 19.26
N GLN A 416 29.33 19.16 18.06
CA GLN A 416 28.42 19.43 16.94
C GLN A 416 27.08 18.69 17.11
N LEU A 417 27.06 17.60 17.88
CA LEU A 417 25.87 16.79 18.13
C LEU A 417 24.95 17.44 19.18
N ALA A 418 25.54 18.03 20.23
CA ALA A 418 24.78 18.64 21.32
C ALA A 418 24.00 19.92 20.92
N SER A 419 24.54 20.69 19.97
CA SER A 419 23.86 21.90 19.46
C SER A 419 22.66 21.59 18.56
N ARG A 420 22.61 20.42 17.91
CA ARG A 420 21.48 20.02 17.05
C ARG A 420 20.32 19.39 17.82
N LEU A 421 20.59 18.79 18.98
CA LEU A 421 19.58 18.08 19.78
C LEU A 421 18.66 19.01 20.60
N ALA A 422 19.03 20.28 20.81
CA ALA A 422 18.27 21.20 21.67
C ALA A 422 17.20 22.04 20.94
N GLN A 423 17.07 21.95 19.61
CA GLN A 423 16.18 22.82 18.81
C GLN A 423 15.02 22.11 18.08
N LEU A 424 14.83 20.80 18.28
CA LEU A 424 13.85 20.00 17.51
C LEU A 424 12.86 19.26 18.42
N SER A 425 11.89 19.99 18.99
CA SER A 425 10.71 19.36 19.64
C SER A 425 9.46 20.26 19.63
N ALA A 426 9.12 20.86 18.50
CA ALA A 426 7.80 21.47 18.30
C ALA A 426 7.15 20.83 17.06
N ARG A 427 6.35 19.78 17.25
CA ARG A 427 5.55 19.16 16.17
C ARG A 427 4.21 19.87 16.06
N ALA A 428 3.45 19.61 14.98
CA ALA A 428 2.03 19.96 14.94
C ALA A 428 1.34 19.50 16.24
N LEU A 429 0.50 20.36 16.82
CA LEU A 429 -0.10 20.09 18.13
C LEU A 429 -1.13 18.97 17.95
N PRO A 430 -1.12 17.92 18.80
CA PRO A 430 -2.18 16.90 18.82
C PRO A 430 -3.47 17.52 19.39
N ALA A 431 -4.08 18.41 18.62
CA ALA A 431 -5.12 19.33 19.05
C ALA A 431 -6.41 18.63 19.49
N ASN A 432 -6.64 17.39 19.04
CA ASN A 432 -7.79 16.60 19.44
C ASN A 432 -7.48 15.59 20.56
N ALA A 433 -6.29 15.62 21.18
CA ALA A 433 -5.98 14.72 22.30
C ALA A 433 -6.83 15.04 23.55
N PRO A 434 -7.25 14.04 24.34
CA PRO A 434 -6.98 12.60 24.20
C PRO A 434 -7.96 11.85 23.29
N HIS A 435 -8.83 12.54 22.56
CA HIS A 435 -9.94 11.96 21.80
C HIS A 435 -9.56 11.30 20.46
N GLY A 436 -8.28 11.35 20.08
CA GLY A 436 -7.78 10.67 18.89
C GLY A 436 -8.50 11.13 17.62
N TYR A 437 -9.03 10.17 16.86
CA TYR A 437 -9.72 10.41 15.58
C TYR A 437 -11.17 10.88 15.72
N VAL A 438 -11.75 10.81 16.92
CA VAL A 438 -13.18 11.07 17.15
C VAL A 438 -13.45 12.58 17.17
N PRO A 439 -14.29 13.13 16.29
CA PRO A 439 -14.68 14.54 16.36
C PRO A 439 -15.44 14.84 17.66
N GLN A 440 -15.21 16.02 18.23
CA GLN A 440 -15.76 16.42 19.53
C GLN A 440 -16.82 17.50 19.40
N THR A 441 -17.88 17.33 20.16
CA THR A 441 -19.03 18.25 20.23
C THR A 441 -18.85 19.18 21.43
N ASN A 442 -18.45 20.42 21.17
CA ASN A 442 -18.06 21.40 22.17
C ASN A 442 -18.97 22.63 22.16
N SER A 443 -18.96 23.44 23.22
CA SER A 443 -19.60 24.76 23.16
C SER A 443 -18.92 25.63 22.10
N CYS A 444 -19.71 26.30 21.27
CA CYS A 444 -19.18 27.28 20.32
C CYS A 444 -18.49 28.44 21.05
N PRO A 445 -17.50 29.10 20.41
CA PRO A 445 -16.92 30.33 20.95
C PRO A 445 -17.98 31.43 21.11
N SER A 446 -17.72 32.41 21.98
CA SER A 446 -18.65 33.52 22.27
C SER A 446 -19.08 34.28 21.02
N SER A 447 -18.14 34.44 20.08
CA SER A 447 -18.42 34.88 18.71
C SER A 447 -18.65 33.65 17.85
N LYS A 448 -19.91 33.33 17.58
CA LYS A 448 -20.28 32.12 16.83
C LYS A 448 -19.65 32.15 15.42
N PRO A 449 -19.06 31.03 14.95
CA PRO A 449 -18.52 30.96 13.61
C PRO A 449 -19.64 31.00 12.57
N THR A 450 -19.34 31.53 11.38
CA THR A 450 -20.28 31.64 10.25
C THR A 450 -19.58 31.29 8.95
N VAL A 451 -20.35 30.98 7.90
CA VAL A 451 -19.82 30.94 6.54
C VAL A 451 -19.46 32.37 6.13
N ARG A 452 -18.22 32.61 5.70
CA ARG A 452 -17.83 33.88 5.07
C ARG A 452 -17.97 33.77 3.55
N SER A 453 -18.22 34.90 2.90
CA SER A 453 -18.14 34.97 1.44
C SER A 453 -16.68 34.84 0.97
N ALA A 454 -16.49 34.29 -0.23
CA ALA A 454 -15.20 34.17 -0.90
C ALA A 454 -14.78 35.45 -1.68
N ASP A 455 -15.46 36.58 -1.45
CA ASP A 455 -15.11 37.89 -2.04
C ASP A 455 -13.84 38.53 -1.46
N SER A 456 -13.29 37.93 -0.42
CA SER A 456 -12.11 38.37 0.32
C SER A 456 -11.33 37.17 0.86
N LEU A 457 -10.06 37.38 1.26
CA LEU A 457 -9.32 36.40 2.04
C LEU A 457 -9.87 36.37 3.47
N SER A 458 -9.70 35.27 4.21
CA SER A 458 -10.04 35.28 5.65
C SER A 458 -9.24 36.34 6.41
N SER A 459 -9.80 36.82 7.51
CA SER A 459 -9.07 37.72 8.43
C SER A 459 -7.75 37.11 8.88
N ASN A 460 -7.72 35.81 9.14
CA ASN A 460 -6.53 35.08 9.57
C ASN A 460 -5.45 35.07 8.47
N GLU A 461 -5.81 34.82 7.20
CA GLU A 461 -4.85 34.90 6.09
C GLU A 461 -4.35 36.34 5.90
N GLN A 462 -5.24 37.34 5.96
CA GLN A 462 -4.87 38.75 5.87
C GLN A 462 -3.91 39.20 6.98
N GLU A 463 -4.11 38.74 8.22
CA GLU A 463 -3.27 39.05 9.36
C GLU A 463 -1.92 38.32 9.31
N TRP A 464 -1.90 37.09 8.80
CA TRP A 464 -0.70 36.28 8.67
C TRP A 464 0.23 36.76 7.53
N LEU A 465 -0.35 37.26 6.44
CA LEU A 465 0.39 37.63 5.23
C LEU A 465 1.53 38.64 5.49
N PRO A 466 1.34 39.77 6.21
CA PRO A 466 2.44 40.68 6.53
C PRO A 466 3.62 40.00 7.24
N THR A 467 3.33 39.06 8.15
CA THR A 467 4.36 38.28 8.84
C THR A 467 5.14 37.41 7.86
N ARG A 468 4.45 36.67 6.98
CA ARG A 468 5.10 35.87 5.92
C ARG A 468 5.91 36.76 4.98
N ARG A 469 5.37 37.90 4.53
CA ARG A 469 6.04 38.83 3.62
C ARG A 469 7.34 39.35 4.20
N ASN A 470 7.37 39.63 5.50
CA ASN A 470 8.60 40.04 6.16
C ASN A 470 9.60 38.88 6.23
N ALA A 471 9.14 37.67 6.54
CA ALA A 471 9.98 36.47 6.63
C ALA A 471 10.59 36.02 5.28
N THR A 472 9.96 36.35 4.14
CA THR A 472 10.49 36.00 2.81
C THR A 472 11.55 36.97 2.28
N LEU A 473 11.73 38.15 2.88
CA LEU A 473 12.64 39.19 2.37
C LEU A 473 14.09 38.71 2.25
N ASP A 474 14.64 38.15 3.33
CA ASP A 474 16.03 37.74 3.37
C ASP A 474 16.31 36.47 2.55
N PRO A 475 15.44 35.44 2.58
CA PRO A 475 15.49 34.33 1.62
C PRO A 475 15.47 34.82 0.16
N LEU A 476 14.59 35.75 -0.19
CA LEU A 476 14.44 36.25 -1.55
C LEU A 476 15.68 37.03 -2.01
N LYS A 477 16.24 37.90 -1.16
CA LYS A 477 17.52 38.58 -1.42
C LYS A 477 18.65 37.58 -1.64
N THR A 478 18.74 36.58 -0.77
CA THR A 478 19.83 35.60 -0.78
C THR A 478 19.73 34.70 -2.01
N LEU A 479 18.53 34.27 -2.39
CA LEU A 479 18.26 33.50 -3.59
C LEU A 479 18.59 34.29 -4.85
N LEU A 480 17.95 35.46 -5.04
CA LEU A 480 18.11 36.27 -6.24
C LEU A 480 19.52 36.85 -6.39
N GLY A 481 20.22 37.11 -5.28
CA GLY A 481 21.61 37.54 -5.28
C GLY A 481 22.55 36.50 -5.90
N ARG A 482 22.26 35.20 -5.69
CA ARG A 482 23.06 34.10 -6.28
C ARG A 482 22.71 33.79 -7.73
N MET A 483 21.53 34.22 -8.21
CA MET A 483 21.12 34.07 -9.61
C MET A 483 21.85 35.02 -10.56
N ASN A 484 22.56 36.02 -10.03
CA ASN A 484 23.48 36.90 -10.77
C ASN A 484 22.91 37.46 -12.09
N ILE A 485 21.73 38.08 -12.00
CA ILE A 485 21.04 38.67 -13.16
C ILE A 485 21.83 39.91 -13.63
N THR A 486 22.59 39.76 -14.71
CA THR A 486 23.41 40.84 -15.24
C THR A 486 22.54 42.04 -15.62
N GLY A 487 22.90 43.23 -15.13
CA GLY A 487 22.16 44.47 -15.37
C GLY A 487 21.13 44.81 -14.28
N LEU A 488 20.99 43.99 -13.24
CA LEU A 488 20.12 44.26 -12.09
C LEU A 488 20.80 43.84 -10.79
N ASP A 489 21.05 44.80 -9.90
CA ASP A 489 21.39 44.48 -8.51
C ASP A 489 20.11 44.05 -7.77
N THR A 490 19.87 42.74 -7.77
CA THR A 490 18.67 42.14 -7.16
C THR A 490 18.62 42.38 -5.65
N THR A 491 19.76 42.46 -4.97
CA THR A 491 19.79 42.72 -3.52
C THR A 491 19.37 44.16 -3.23
N SER A 492 19.91 45.12 -3.98
CA SER A 492 19.48 46.52 -3.90
C SER A 492 18.01 46.68 -4.27
N TYR A 493 17.54 45.98 -5.30
CA TYR A 493 16.14 46.02 -5.74
C TYR A 493 15.17 45.55 -4.66
N ILE A 494 15.43 44.42 -4.00
CA ILE A 494 14.57 43.93 -2.92
C ILE A 494 14.65 44.87 -1.70
N ASN A 495 15.83 45.39 -1.37
CA ASN A 495 15.97 46.35 -0.26
C ASN A 495 15.18 47.64 -0.50
N SER A 496 15.21 48.21 -1.71
CA SER A 496 14.48 49.44 -2.03
C SER A 496 12.97 49.30 -2.00
N HIS A 497 12.46 48.07 -2.15
CA HIS A 497 11.02 47.76 -2.13
C HIS A 497 10.57 47.03 -0.86
N SER A 498 11.47 46.82 0.11
CA SER A 498 11.21 46.04 1.33
C SER A 498 10.05 46.56 2.19
N SER A 499 9.77 47.87 2.15
CA SER A 499 8.66 48.49 2.87
C SER A 499 7.31 48.42 2.12
N ASN A 500 7.28 47.88 0.90
CA ASN A 500 6.08 47.76 0.08
C ASN A 500 5.94 46.32 -0.42
N ALA A 501 5.22 45.49 0.35
CA ALA A 501 5.03 44.07 0.03
C ALA A 501 4.41 43.84 -1.36
N SER A 502 3.52 44.72 -1.82
CA SER A 502 2.90 44.62 -3.15
C SER A 502 3.89 44.90 -4.29
N ALA A 503 5.02 45.57 -4.01
CA ALA A 503 6.07 45.81 -4.99
C ALA A 503 7.10 44.67 -5.07
N LEU A 504 6.98 43.63 -4.25
CA LEU A 504 7.87 42.48 -4.24
C LEU A 504 7.22 41.25 -4.90
N PRO A 505 8.02 40.31 -5.42
CA PRO A 505 7.52 39.05 -5.94
C PRO A 505 6.71 38.24 -4.94
N ASN A 506 5.59 37.71 -5.40
CA ASN A 506 4.79 36.73 -4.69
C ASN A 506 4.83 35.36 -5.38
N ILE A 507 5.45 34.38 -4.73
CA ILE A 507 5.73 33.07 -5.34
C ILE A 507 4.75 32.02 -4.81
N GLY A 508 4.15 31.25 -5.72
CA GLY A 508 3.41 30.02 -5.44
C GLY A 508 4.14 28.79 -5.96
N ILE A 509 3.89 27.63 -5.34
CA ILE A 509 4.37 26.33 -5.79
C ILE A 509 3.17 25.39 -5.81
N ALA A 510 2.99 24.61 -6.87
CA ALA A 510 1.89 23.65 -7.00
C ALA A 510 2.44 22.26 -7.31
N MET A 511 2.04 21.27 -6.51
CA MET A 511 2.46 19.87 -6.62
C MET A 511 1.31 19.02 -7.15
N SER A 512 1.50 18.41 -8.33
CA SER A 512 0.45 17.61 -8.97
C SER A 512 0.09 16.32 -8.22
N GLY A 513 -0.99 15.69 -8.65
CA GLY A 513 -1.36 14.32 -8.29
C GLY A 513 -0.62 13.24 -9.08
N GLY A 514 -0.85 11.99 -8.68
CA GLY A 514 -0.18 10.81 -9.24
C GLY A 514 0.45 9.86 -8.22
N GLY A 515 -0.16 9.68 -7.04
CA GLY A 515 0.31 8.76 -6.01
C GLY A 515 1.76 9.00 -5.57
N TYR A 516 2.48 7.92 -5.24
CA TYR A 516 3.88 8.03 -4.80
C TYR A 516 4.83 8.58 -5.87
N ARG A 517 4.54 8.37 -7.17
CA ARG A 517 5.30 9.01 -8.24
C ARG A 517 5.32 10.53 -8.06
N ALA A 518 4.15 11.13 -7.90
CA ALA A 518 4.01 12.57 -7.75
C ALA A 518 4.63 13.07 -6.44
N MET A 519 4.41 12.35 -5.34
CA MET A 519 5.03 12.65 -4.05
C MET A 519 6.56 12.69 -4.16
N LEU A 520 7.19 11.66 -4.73
CA LEU A 520 8.65 11.51 -4.78
C LEU A 520 9.32 12.41 -5.82
N ASN A 521 8.72 12.56 -7.02
CA ASN A 521 9.25 13.50 -8.02
C ASN A 521 9.12 14.96 -7.52
N GLY A 522 7.97 15.31 -6.94
CA GLY A 522 7.75 16.61 -6.30
C GLY A 522 8.69 16.85 -5.12
N ALA A 523 8.98 15.82 -4.31
CA ALA A 523 9.94 15.91 -3.22
C ALA A 523 11.33 16.31 -3.71
N GLY A 524 11.80 15.73 -4.83
CA GLY A 524 13.08 16.09 -5.42
C GLY A 524 13.15 17.55 -5.86
N ILE A 525 12.07 18.04 -6.47
CA ILE A 525 11.97 19.44 -6.90
C ILE A 525 11.95 20.37 -5.68
N LEU A 526 11.19 20.01 -4.64
CA LEU A 526 11.12 20.80 -3.42
C LEU A 526 12.45 20.78 -2.64
N GLU A 527 13.15 19.65 -2.63
CA GLU A 527 14.49 19.49 -2.06
C GLU A 527 15.50 20.42 -2.74
N ALA A 528 15.41 20.59 -4.07
CA ALA A 528 16.23 21.55 -4.82
C ALA A 528 15.90 23.01 -4.49
N PHE A 529 14.67 23.29 -4.07
CA PHE A 529 14.19 24.62 -3.68
C PHE A 529 14.47 24.96 -2.21
N ASP A 530 14.82 23.97 -1.40
CA ASP A 530 15.01 24.11 0.04
C ASP A 530 16.47 24.49 0.38
N ASP A 531 16.68 25.62 1.07
CA ASP A 531 18.02 26.04 1.50
C ASP A 531 18.62 25.17 2.62
N ARG A 532 17.81 24.34 3.26
CA ARG A 532 18.24 23.37 4.28
C ARG A 532 18.94 22.17 3.66
N THR A 533 18.73 21.92 2.37
CA THR A 533 19.39 20.85 1.61
C THR A 533 20.89 21.13 1.47
N PRO A 534 21.77 20.20 1.83
CA PRO A 534 23.21 20.36 1.67
C PRO A 534 23.60 20.73 0.23
N ASN A 535 24.40 21.79 0.09
CA ASN A 535 24.90 22.33 -1.19
C ASN A 535 23.86 22.98 -2.12
N ALA A 536 22.57 23.01 -1.77
CA ALA A 536 21.51 23.62 -2.59
C ALA A 536 21.56 25.17 -2.61
N THR A 537 22.48 25.80 -1.87
CA THR A 537 22.70 27.25 -1.86
C THR A 537 23.98 27.68 -2.55
N SER A 538 24.64 26.77 -3.29
CA SER A 538 25.80 27.12 -4.12
C SER A 538 25.40 28.07 -5.28
N ALA A 539 26.38 28.70 -5.92
CA ALA A 539 26.12 29.53 -7.11
C ALA A 539 25.40 28.70 -8.20
N GLY A 540 24.34 29.25 -8.79
CA GLY A 540 23.52 28.55 -9.79
C GLY A 540 22.52 27.53 -9.23
N GLN A 541 22.38 27.39 -7.91
CA GLN A 541 21.41 26.51 -7.25
C GLN A 541 20.17 27.26 -6.78
N LEU A 542 19.07 26.52 -6.57
CA LEU A 542 17.73 27.08 -6.33
C LEU A 542 17.27 27.05 -4.85
N GLY A 543 18.11 26.59 -3.92
CA GLY A 543 17.78 26.54 -2.50
C GLY A 543 17.42 27.91 -1.94
N GLY A 544 16.34 28.01 -1.17
CA GLY A 544 15.79 29.28 -0.69
C GLY A 544 14.57 29.74 -1.49
N LEU A 545 14.25 29.10 -2.62
CA LEU A 545 12.99 29.32 -3.34
C LEU A 545 11.80 28.90 -2.48
N LEU A 546 11.88 27.76 -1.79
CA LEU A 546 10.86 27.32 -0.83
C LEU A 546 10.68 28.34 0.30
N GLN A 547 11.79 28.81 0.87
CA GLN A 547 11.77 29.83 1.93
C GLN A 547 11.24 31.17 1.43
N SER A 548 11.34 31.47 0.13
CA SER A 548 10.79 32.67 -0.50
C SER A 548 9.32 32.54 -0.93
N ALA A 549 8.78 31.32 -1.01
CA ALA A 549 7.41 31.05 -1.48
C ALA A 549 6.34 31.50 -0.49
N THR A 550 5.26 32.14 -0.93
CA THR A 550 4.15 32.49 -0.03
C THR A 550 3.15 31.35 0.12
N TYR A 551 2.91 30.59 -0.95
CA TYR A 551 1.93 29.50 -0.98
C TYR A 551 2.56 28.22 -1.51
N LEU A 552 2.11 27.08 -0.99
CA LEU A 552 2.45 25.75 -1.46
C LEU A 552 1.16 24.92 -1.51
N SER A 553 0.70 24.57 -2.72
CA SER A 553 -0.49 23.75 -2.93
C SER A 553 -0.15 22.32 -3.35
N GLY A 554 -1.01 21.38 -2.96
CA GLY A 554 -0.90 19.96 -3.32
C GLY A 554 -2.27 19.32 -3.53
N LEU A 555 -2.37 18.36 -4.43
CA LEU A 555 -3.54 17.48 -4.56
C LEU A 555 -3.08 16.02 -4.74
N SER A 556 -3.91 15.04 -4.41
CA SER A 556 -3.60 13.61 -4.54
C SER A 556 -2.21 13.26 -3.95
N GLY A 557 -1.33 12.59 -4.68
CA GLY A 557 0.06 12.34 -4.25
C GLY A 557 0.87 13.59 -3.86
N GLY A 558 0.60 14.74 -4.48
CA GLY A 558 1.18 16.04 -4.09
C GLY A 558 0.65 16.53 -2.73
N SER A 559 -0.57 16.15 -2.36
CA SER A 559 -1.13 16.40 -1.03
C SER A 559 -0.40 15.59 0.06
N TRP A 560 0.07 14.37 -0.26
CA TRP A 560 0.86 13.55 0.66
C TRP A 560 2.23 14.16 0.93
N LEU A 561 2.86 14.71 -0.11
CA LEU A 561 4.10 15.48 0.04
C LEU A 561 3.85 16.67 0.97
N VAL A 562 2.93 17.57 0.63
CA VAL A 562 2.67 18.78 1.42
C VAL A 562 2.23 18.41 2.85
N GLY A 563 1.23 17.55 3.01
CA GLY A 563 0.70 17.20 4.32
C GLY A 563 1.73 16.50 5.23
N SER A 564 2.59 15.64 4.68
CA SER A 564 3.65 14.99 5.47
C SER A 564 4.72 15.99 5.93
N LEU A 565 5.08 17.02 5.15
CA LEU A 565 6.03 18.02 5.66
C LEU A 565 5.42 18.81 6.80
N TYR A 566 4.24 19.40 6.61
CA TYR A 566 3.64 20.34 7.57
C TYR A 566 3.21 19.67 8.87
N THR A 567 2.70 18.44 8.81
CA THR A 567 2.33 17.69 10.04
C THR A 567 3.56 17.34 10.88
N ASN A 568 4.71 17.17 10.23
CA ASN A 568 5.97 16.76 10.87
C ASN A 568 6.93 17.94 11.06
N ASN A 569 6.44 19.05 11.62
CA ASN A 569 7.26 20.23 11.92
C ASN A 569 7.98 20.82 10.69
N PHE A 570 7.30 20.79 9.54
CA PHE A 570 7.89 21.21 8.26
C PHE A 570 9.26 20.56 8.00
N THR A 571 9.40 19.26 8.29
CA THR A 571 10.66 18.51 8.10
C THR A 571 11.20 18.68 6.67
N SER A 572 12.52 18.66 6.50
CA SER A 572 13.12 18.76 5.16
C SER A 572 13.13 17.39 4.47
N ILE A 573 13.15 17.39 3.13
CA ILE A 573 13.28 16.16 2.33
C ILE A 573 14.60 15.47 2.64
N ASN A 574 15.70 16.23 2.68
CA ASN A 574 17.01 15.71 3.04
C ASN A 574 17.00 14.97 4.40
N ASP A 575 16.29 15.49 5.40
CA ASP A 575 16.21 14.84 6.72
C ASP A 575 15.36 13.56 6.69
N ILE A 576 14.32 13.50 5.84
CA ILE A 576 13.53 12.29 5.62
C ILE A 576 14.38 11.20 4.95
N LEU A 577 15.20 11.55 3.94
CA LEU A 577 16.00 10.57 3.19
C LEU A 577 17.29 10.13 3.91
N ALA A 578 17.72 10.86 4.93
CA ALA A 578 18.98 10.59 5.61
C ALA A 578 18.92 9.28 6.43
N GLN A 579 19.90 8.42 6.19
CA GLN A 579 19.96 7.05 6.75
C GLN A 579 20.18 6.96 8.26
N ASP A 580 20.69 8.04 8.88
CA ASP A 580 21.02 8.11 10.31
C ASP A 580 20.08 9.03 11.10
N THR A 581 18.94 9.43 10.53
CA THR A 581 18.00 10.32 11.23
C THR A 581 17.21 9.55 12.29
N PRO A 582 17.21 9.98 13.57
CA PRO A 582 16.43 9.31 14.61
C PRO A 582 14.94 9.24 14.27
N ALA A 583 14.29 8.13 14.66
CA ALA A 583 12.84 7.94 14.51
C ALA A 583 12.03 9.10 15.10
N SER A 584 12.48 9.70 16.20
CA SER A 584 11.81 10.85 16.83
C SER A 584 11.85 12.14 16.00
N SER A 585 12.64 12.20 14.93
CA SER A 585 12.78 13.36 14.06
C SER A 585 12.03 13.14 12.75
N SER A 586 12.54 12.27 11.88
CA SER A 586 11.92 11.94 10.58
C SER A 586 12.24 10.53 10.07
N GLY A 587 13.02 9.73 10.82
CA GLY A 587 13.51 8.42 10.34
C GLY A 587 12.43 7.37 10.06
N ASN A 588 11.20 7.59 10.53
CA ASN A 588 10.05 6.70 10.27
C ASN A 588 9.14 7.22 9.14
N LEU A 589 9.43 8.38 8.55
CA LEU A 589 8.67 8.90 7.42
C LEU A 589 9.10 8.20 6.13
N TRP A 590 8.13 8.00 5.24
CA TRP A 590 8.35 7.50 3.88
C TRP A 590 9.11 6.17 3.84
N GLN A 591 8.84 5.30 4.81
CA GLN A 591 9.22 3.90 4.79
C GLN A 591 8.24 3.17 3.85
N LEU A 592 8.57 3.20 2.56
CA LEU A 592 7.72 2.69 1.47
C LEU A 592 8.08 1.25 1.09
N ASP A 593 8.97 0.60 1.84
CA ASP A 593 9.38 -0.78 1.62
C ASP A 593 8.27 -1.77 1.98
N GLN A 594 7.34 -1.38 2.85
CA GLN A 594 6.05 -2.04 3.07
C GLN A 594 4.95 -1.26 2.35
N THR A 595 3.97 -1.97 1.81
CA THR A 595 2.80 -1.33 1.22
C THR A 595 1.99 -0.59 2.29
N ILE A 596 1.21 0.40 1.88
CA ILE A 596 0.23 1.07 2.75
C ILE A 596 -0.82 0.10 3.34
N PHE A 597 -1.04 -1.04 2.69
CA PHE A 597 -1.91 -2.09 3.21
C PHE A 597 -1.18 -2.90 4.29
N GLU A 598 0.11 -3.17 4.13
CA GLU A 598 0.91 -3.89 5.13
C GLU A 598 1.11 -3.10 6.44
N GLY A 599 1.09 -1.77 6.40
CA GLY A 599 1.37 -0.93 7.56
C GLY A 599 2.86 -0.92 7.94
N PRO A 600 3.31 -0.04 8.86
CA PRO A 600 4.72 0.09 9.18
C PRO A 600 5.22 -1.05 10.07
N SER A 601 6.45 -1.51 9.83
CA SER A 601 7.14 -2.41 10.73
C SER A 601 7.51 -1.68 12.03
N THR A 602 7.15 -2.23 13.18
CA THR A 602 7.49 -1.66 14.50
C THR A 602 8.68 -2.36 15.16
N GLY A 603 9.38 -3.21 14.40
CA GLY A 603 10.48 -4.05 14.91
C GLY A 603 9.98 -5.34 15.58
N SER A 604 8.67 -5.57 15.60
CA SER A 604 8.01 -6.85 15.86
C SER A 604 7.73 -7.61 14.54
N ILE A 605 6.99 -8.71 14.63
CA ILE A 605 6.55 -9.48 13.47
C ILE A 605 5.61 -8.60 12.63
N GLN A 606 5.91 -8.41 11.34
CA GLN A 606 5.15 -7.52 10.45
C GLN A 606 3.64 -7.79 10.48
N LEU A 607 3.19 -9.03 10.66
CA LEU A 607 1.76 -9.31 10.80
C LEU A 607 1.12 -8.73 12.06
N LEU A 608 1.77 -8.86 13.23
CA LEU A 608 1.21 -8.33 14.47
C LEU A 608 1.17 -6.81 14.41
N ASP A 609 2.18 -6.23 13.75
CA ASP A 609 2.19 -4.81 13.39
C ASP A 609 0.99 -4.49 12.49
N SER A 610 0.70 -5.34 11.48
CA SER A 610 -0.46 -5.20 10.61
C SER A 610 -1.80 -5.41 11.33
N VAL A 611 -1.99 -6.42 12.19
CA VAL A 611 -3.23 -6.67 12.93
C VAL A 611 -3.49 -5.54 13.92
N GLY A 612 -2.45 -5.09 14.65
CA GLY A 612 -2.54 -3.92 15.51
C GLY A 612 -2.85 -2.65 14.72
N TYR A 613 -2.22 -2.48 13.55
CA TYR A 613 -2.50 -1.41 12.59
C TYR A 613 -3.96 -1.42 12.14
N TYR A 614 -4.50 -2.53 11.61
CA TYR A 614 -5.89 -2.63 11.18
C TYR A 614 -6.89 -2.50 12.33
N THR A 615 -6.56 -3.03 13.51
CA THR A 615 -7.37 -2.84 14.71
C THR A 615 -7.43 -1.35 15.08
N ASP A 616 -6.32 -0.62 14.99
CA ASP A 616 -6.30 0.83 15.21
C ASP A 616 -7.09 1.59 14.13
N LEU A 617 -6.99 1.19 12.84
CA LEU A 617 -7.80 1.76 11.76
C LEU A 617 -9.30 1.55 12.05
N GLN A 618 -9.71 0.30 12.28
CA GLN A 618 -11.10 -0.07 12.53
C GLN A 618 -11.65 0.61 13.79
N ASN A 619 -10.90 0.62 14.89
CA ASN A 619 -11.32 1.28 16.12
C ASN A 619 -11.47 2.79 15.92
N SER A 620 -10.49 3.44 15.27
CA SER A 620 -10.56 4.88 14.97
C SER A 620 -11.85 5.22 14.20
N VAL A 621 -12.13 4.48 13.12
CA VAL A 621 -13.30 4.73 12.28
C VAL A 621 -14.60 4.36 12.99
N SER A 622 -14.64 3.23 13.70
CA SER A 622 -15.81 2.80 14.48
C SER A 622 -16.14 3.78 15.60
N ASP A 623 -15.14 4.34 16.29
CA ASP A 623 -15.34 5.32 17.35
C ASP A 623 -15.90 6.64 16.81
N LYS A 624 -15.46 7.09 15.61
CA LYS A 624 -16.08 8.21 14.89
C LYS A 624 -17.55 7.91 14.57
N GLY A 625 -17.85 6.70 14.09
CA GLY A 625 -19.22 6.21 13.85
C GLY A 625 -20.09 6.20 15.12
N ASN A 626 -19.55 5.67 16.23
CA ASN A 626 -20.21 5.60 17.53
C ASN A 626 -20.49 6.98 18.13
N ALA A 627 -19.68 7.99 17.79
CA ALA A 627 -19.92 9.38 18.15
C ALA A 627 -21.00 10.07 17.30
N GLY A 628 -21.59 9.36 16.32
CA GLY A 628 -22.70 9.85 15.50
C GLY A 628 -22.28 10.55 14.21
N PHE A 629 -21.01 10.46 13.81
CA PHE A 629 -20.52 10.99 12.54
C PHE A 629 -20.48 9.89 11.48
N ASN A 630 -20.91 10.18 10.25
CA ASN A 630 -20.78 9.23 9.15
C ASN A 630 -19.30 8.92 8.86
N THR A 631 -19.07 7.71 8.36
CA THR A 631 -17.77 7.17 7.98
C THR A 631 -17.81 6.70 6.53
N SER A 632 -16.72 6.86 5.79
CA SER A 632 -16.56 6.30 4.44
C SER A 632 -15.24 5.56 4.29
N ILE A 633 -14.99 4.94 3.13
CA ILE A 633 -13.72 4.27 2.82
C ILE A 633 -12.54 5.25 2.92
N THR A 634 -12.79 6.53 2.65
CA THR A 634 -11.81 7.61 2.84
C THR A 634 -11.28 7.72 4.27
N ASP A 635 -12.09 7.38 5.29
CA ASP A 635 -11.61 7.35 6.67
C ASP A 635 -10.51 6.30 6.86
N TYR A 636 -10.71 5.09 6.35
CA TYR A 636 -9.72 4.01 6.41
C TYR A 636 -8.46 4.37 5.63
N TRP A 637 -8.61 4.92 4.43
CA TRP A 637 -7.50 5.35 3.59
C TRP A 637 -6.69 6.48 4.19
N GLY A 638 -7.34 7.53 4.69
CA GLY A 638 -6.67 8.64 5.34
C GLY A 638 -5.92 8.21 6.59
N ARG A 639 -6.48 7.27 7.36
CA ARG A 639 -5.79 6.65 8.49
C ARG A 639 -4.60 5.80 8.02
N ALA A 640 -4.76 4.97 7.01
CA ALA A 640 -3.69 4.16 6.45
C ALA A 640 -2.50 5.01 5.95
N LEU A 641 -2.78 6.05 5.16
CA LEU A 641 -1.80 7.02 4.68
C LEU A 641 -1.01 7.65 5.82
N SER A 642 -1.70 7.99 6.92
CA SER A 642 -1.06 8.69 8.04
C SER A 642 0.08 7.91 8.69
N TYR A 643 0.10 6.58 8.61
CA TYR A 643 1.20 5.79 9.20
C TYR A 643 2.53 5.96 8.46
N GLN A 644 2.51 6.24 7.16
CA GLN A 644 3.73 6.51 6.37
C GLN A 644 4.05 8.01 6.28
N LEU A 645 3.05 8.86 6.52
CA LEU A 645 3.11 10.30 6.29
C LEU A 645 3.16 11.15 7.58
N VAL A 646 2.83 10.60 8.74
CA VAL A 646 2.78 11.32 10.02
C VAL A 646 3.66 10.59 11.05
N ASN A 647 4.75 11.25 11.45
CA ASN A 647 5.72 10.75 12.43
C ASN A 647 5.22 10.96 13.87
N ALA A 648 4.10 10.32 14.18
CA ALA A 648 3.51 10.25 15.51
C ALA A 648 3.01 8.82 15.76
N SER A 649 2.79 8.49 17.04
CA SER A 649 2.20 7.20 17.41
C SER A 649 0.91 6.97 16.63
N ASN A 650 0.78 5.78 16.04
CA ASN A 650 -0.36 5.34 15.24
C ASN A 650 -0.70 6.29 14.07
N GLY A 651 0.29 6.96 13.46
CA GLY A 651 0.03 7.93 12.39
C GLY A 651 -0.69 9.20 12.87
N GLY A 652 -0.68 9.49 14.17
CA GLY A 652 -1.19 10.75 14.71
C GLY A 652 -2.71 10.97 14.59
N PRO A 653 -3.56 10.09 15.16
CA PRO A 653 -5.03 10.23 15.06
C PRO A 653 -5.56 11.55 15.65
N ALA A 654 -4.85 12.18 16.60
CA ALA A 654 -5.24 13.43 17.23
C ALA A 654 -4.77 14.72 16.50
N PHE A 655 -4.08 14.59 15.37
CA PHE A 655 -3.51 15.71 14.63
C PHE A 655 -4.55 16.25 13.64
N THR A 656 -4.75 17.57 13.65
CA THR A 656 -5.75 18.23 12.79
C THR A 656 -5.10 19.22 11.85
N TRP A 657 -5.68 19.43 10.67
CA TRP A 657 -5.17 20.38 9.69
C TRP A 657 -5.19 21.82 10.23
N SER A 658 -6.24 22.19 10.96
CA SER A 658 -6.35 23.47 11.66
C SER A 658 -5.28 23.68 12.74
N SER A 659 -4.70 22.61 13.30
CA SER A 659 -3.64 22.76 14.31
C SER A 659 -2.33 23.34 13.77
N ILE A 660 -2.13 23.30 12.44
CA ILE A 660 -1.00 23.95 11.76
C ILE A 660 -1.00 25.46 12.03
N ALA A 661 -2.18 26.08 12.12
CA ALA A 661 -2.35 27.51 12.41
C ALA A 661 -1.75 27.92 13.76
N ASN A 662 -1.59 26.97 14.68
CA ASN A 662 -1.12 27.20 16.05
C ASN A 662 0.39 26.89 16.22
N GLN A 663 1.10 26.58 15.14
CA GLN A 663 2.52 26.23 15.22
C GLN A 663 3.41 27.47 15.21
N ASP A 664 4.45 27.49 16.04
CA ASP A 664 5.37 28.63 16.12
C ASP A 664 6.01 28.96 14.77
N TRP A 665 6.43 27.94 14.02
CA TRP A 665 7.02 28.11 12.68
C TRP A 665 6.01 28.57 11.61
N PHE A 666 4.73 28.33 11.83
CA PHE A 666 3.67 28.83 10.95
C PHE A 666 3.31 30.26 11.34
N THR A 667 3.02 30.52 12.61
CA THR A 667 2.66 31.85 13.13
C THR A 667 3.78 32.88 12.95
N SER A 668 5.05 32.46 12.96
CA SER A 668 6.20 33.30 12.61
C SER A 668 6.33 33.62 11.11
N GLY A 669 5.49 33.02 10.28
CA GLY A 669 5.55 33.13 8.82
C GLY A 669 6.80 32.48 8.22
N SER A 670 7.47 31.55 8.92
CA SER A 670 8.74 30.97 8.46
C SER A 670 8.57 29.99 7.29
N VAL A 671 7.38 29.45 7.09
CA VAL A 671 7.06 28.50 6.01
C VAL A 671 5.97 29.06 5.09
N PRO A 672 5.83 28.56 3.84
CA PRO A 672 4.72 28.91 2.97
C PRO A 672 3.37 28.49 3.56
N PHE A 673 2.29 29.11 3.09
CA PHE A 673 0.93 28.75 3.45
C PHE A 673 0.52 27.46 2.71
N PRO A 674 0.19 26.37 3.43
CA PRO A 674 -0.17 25.09 2.80
C PRO A 674 -1.64 25.08 2.37
N ILE A 675 -1.92 24.55 1.18
CA ILE A 675 -3.28 24.40 0.65
C ILE A 675 -3.40 23.01 0.03
N LEU A 676 -4.39 22.22 0.44
CA LEU A 676 -4.76 20.98 -0.26
C LEU A 676 -6.05 21.20 -1.05
N VAL A 677 -6.20 20.49 -2.17
CA VAL A 677 -7.35 20.63 -3.07
C VAL A 677 -8.11 19.31 -3.17
N ALA A 678 -9.44 19.37 -3.16
CA ALA A 678 -10.33 18.27 -3.47
C ALA A 678 -11.46 18.75 -4.39
N ASP A 679 -12.04 17.81 -5.14
CA ASP A 679 -13.17 18.08 -6.01
C ASP A 679 -14.48 17.67 -5.37
N SER A 680 -15.56 18.25 -5.84
CA SER A 680 -16.91 17.86 -5.45
C SER A 680 -17.45 16.76 -6.36
N ARG A 681 -18.24 15.84 -5.82
CA ARG A 681 -18.96 14.82 -6.61
C ARG A 681 -20.40 14.79 -6.12
N GLU A 682 -21.37 15.09 -6.99
CA GLU A 682 -22.78 15.09 -6.55
C GLU A 682 -23.27 13.65 -6.28
N PRO A 683 -24.21 13.45 -5.33
CA PRO A 683 -24.77 12.13 -5.06
C PRO A 683 -25.33 11.46 -6.32
N GLY A 684 -24.79 10.29 -6.69
CA GLY A 684 -25.22 9.50 -7.85
C GLY A 684 -24.48 9.81 -9.17
N GLU A 685 -23.58 10.79 -9.22
CA GLU A 685 -22.70 11.02 -10.38
C GLU A 685 -21.50 10.09 -10.34
N VAL A 686 -21.04 9.50 -11.45
CA VAL A 686 -19.85 8.59 -11.49
C VAL A 686 -18.62 9.25 -12.11
N ILE A 687 -18.80 10.38 -12.79
CA ILE A 687 -17.71 11.09 -13.48
C ILE A 687 -17.68 12.51 -12.93
N VAL A 688 -16.52 12.94 -12.46
CA VAL A 688 -16.28 14.32 -12.05
C VAL A 688 -16.13 15.18 -13.30
N ALA A 689 -17.05 16.12 -13.47
CA ALA A 689 -17.00 17.04 -14.60
C ALA A 689 -15.86 18.06 -14.44
N THR A 690 -15.26 18.50 -15.54
CA THR A 690 -14.17 19.51 -15.55
C THR A 690 -14.59 20.88 -14.98
N ASN A 691 -15.89 21.09 -14.82
CA ASN A 691 -16.51 22.28 -14.25
C ASN A 691 -17.06 22.03 -12.82
N THR A 692 -16.65 20.95 -12.16
CA THR A 692 -17.01 20.66 -10.76
C THR A 692 -16.57 21.78 -9.81
N THR A 693 -17.12 21.80 -8.60
CA THR A 693 -16.71 22.72 -7.55
C THR A 693 -15.39 22.24 -6.93
N VAL A 694 -14.40 23.12 -6.89
CA VAL A 694 -13.07 22.89 -6.31
C VAL A 694 -13.05 23.42 -4.88
N TYR A 695 -12.59 22.61 -3.94
CA TYR A 695 -12.50 22.95 -2.51
C TYR A 695 -11.04 23.09 -2.04
N ASP A 696 -10.79 24.17 -1.29
CA ASP A 696 -9.53 24.48 -0.63
C ASP A 696 -9.56 24.00 0.83
N PHE A 697 -8.56 23.23 1.24
CA PHE A 697 -8.23 22.94 2.64
C PHE A 697 -6.99 23.71 3.05
N ASN A 698 -7.14 24.70 3.93
CA ASN A 698 -6.00 25.40 4.52
C ASN A 698 -6.11 25.48 6.05
N PRO A 699 -5.02 25.84 6.77
CA PRO A 699 -5.03 25.82 8.24
C PRO A 699 -6.09 26.70 8.90
N PHE A 700 -6.61 27.70 8.20
CA PHE A 700 -7.63 28.61 8.73
C PHE A 700 -9.04 28.19 8.37
N GLU A 701 -9.25 27.67 7.15
CA GLU A 701 -10.59 27.50 6.59
C GLU A 701 -10.70 26.43 5.50
N PHE A 702 -11.93 25.97 5.33
CA PHE A 702 -12.39 25.03 4.33
C PHE A 702 -13.50 25.67 3.49
N GLY A 703 -13.43 25.56 2.17
CA GLY A 703 -14.47 26.10 1.29
C GLY A 703 -14.04 26.22 -0.15
N SER A 704 -14.77 27.03 -0.92
CA SER A 704 -14.56 27.15 -2.37
C SER A 704 -14.59 28.60 -2.83
N TRP A 705 -13.70 28.92 -3.77
CA TRP A 705 -13.67 30.17 -4.52
C TRP A 705 -14.63 30.17 -5.72
N ASP A 706 -15.17 29.01 -6.09
CA ASP A 706 -16.04 28.90 -7.25
C ASP A 706 -17.40 29.58 -6.99
N PRO A 707 -18.02 30.20 -8.00
CA PRO A 707 -19.35 30.82 -7.89
C PRO A 707 -20.46 29.89 -7.44
N THR A 708 -20.28 28.57 -7.56
CA THR A 708 -21.23 27.55 -7.12
C THR A 708 -21.47 27.69 -5.62
N VAL A 709 -20.43 27.56 -4.78
CA VAL A 709 -20.52 27.71 -3.32
C VAL A 709 -20.16 29.13 -2.87
N PHE A 710 -19.03 29.64 -3.34
CA PHE A 710 -18.50 30.98 -3.06
C PHE A 710 -18.49 31.33 -1.57
N GLY A 711 -17.91 30.44 -0.75
CA GLY A 711 -17.90 30.59 0.70
C GLY A 711 -16.96 29.64 1.42
N PHE A 712 -16.60 30.04 2.64
CA PHE A 712 -15.64 29.36 3.50
C PHE A 712 -16.12 29.27 4.95
N VAL A 713 -15.81 28.17 5.63
CA VAL A 713 -15.99 27.99 7.07
C VAL A 713 -14.65 27.81 7.77
N PRO A 714 -14.53 28.16 9.06
CA PRO A 714 -13.31 27.90 9.81
C PRO A 714 -12.97 26.40 9.83
N MET A 715 -11.74 26.04 9.48
CA MET A 715 -11.32 24.64 9.31
C MET A 715 -11.49 23.84 10.60
N GLN A 716 -11.17 24.46 11.73
CA GLN A 716 -11.34 23.88 13.06
C GLN A 716 -12.79 23.43 13.34
N TYR A 717 -13.77 24.07 12.70
CA TYR A 717 -15.20 23.83 12.91
C TYR A 717 -15.89 23.16 11.73
N VAL A 718 -15.15 22.57 10.78
CA VAL A 718 -15.68 22.05 9.50
C VAL A 718 -16.82 21.04 9.67
N GLY A 719 -16.84 20.27 10.76
CA GLY A 719 -17.92 19.31 11.06
C GLY A 719 -19.20 19.94 11.64
N THR A 720 -19.26 21.26 11.82
CA THR A 720 -20.39 21.97 12.43
C THR A 720 -21.48 22.23 11.41
N ASN A 721 -22.74 22.20 11.85
CA ASN A 721 -23.87 22.61 11.01
C ASN A 721 -23.96 24.15 10.93
N PHE A 722 -23.76 24.70 9.74
CA PHE A 722 -23.93 26.12 9.44
C PHE A 722 -25.13 26.39 8.52
N SER A 723 -26.25 25.67 8.69
CA SER A 723 -27.46 25.80 7.89
C SER A 723 -27.82 27.26 7.61
N GLY A 724 -27.90 27.63 6.33
CA GLY A 724 -28.19 29.00 5.89
C GLY A 724 -27.05 30.00 6.13
N GLY A 725 -25.82 29.51 6.34
CA GLY A 725 -24.61 30.32 6.54
C GLY A 725 -24.26 30.62 8.01
N THR A 726 -25.07 30.16 8.97
CA THR A 726 -24.88 30.48 10.40
C THR A 726 -25.13 29.27 11.30
N THR A 727 -24.47 29.21 12.46
CA THR A 727 -24.78 28.18 13.46
C THR A 727 -25.92 28.64 14.38
N THR A 728 -27.05 27.91 14.33
CA THR A 728 -28.21 28.12 15.20
C THR A 728 -28.05 27.43 16.56
N SER A 729 -27.07 26.53 16.68
CA SER A 729 -26.73 25.80 17.90
C SER A 729 -25.73 26.58 18.76
N ASP A 730 -25.67 26.28 20.05
CA ASP A 730 -24.57 26.70 20.93
C ASP A 730 -23.41 25.68 20.92
N VAL A 731 -23.47 24.74 19.97
CA VAL A 731 -22.59 23.59 19.87
C VAL A 731 -21.84 23.59 18.53
N CYS A 732 -20.53 23.42 18.59
CA CYS A 732 -19.60 23.37 17.48
C CYS A 732 -18.80 22.06 17.51
N VAL A 733 -18.50 21.50 16.35
CA VAL A 733 -17.73 20.27 16.20
C VAL A 733 -16.27 20.61 15.92
N THR A 734 -15.33 20.01 16.65
CA THR A 734 -13.88 20.14 16.43
C THR A 734 -13.23 18.79 16.18
N GLY A 735 -12.07 18.77 15.52
CA GLY A 735 -11.31 17.52 15.30
C GLY A 735 -11.81 16.66 14.14
N PHE A 736 -12.80 17.14 13.38
CA PHE A 736 -13.24 16.49 12.13
C PHE A 736 -12.18 16.58 11.02
N ASP A 737 -11.35 17.62 11.06
CA ASP A 737 -10.29 17.94 10.11
C ASP A 737 -8.99 17.17 10.41
N ASN A 738 -9.06 15.87 10.74
CA ASN A 738 -7.88 15.04 10.95
C ASN A 738 -6.95 15.11 9.72
N VAL A 739 -5.64 15.29 9.94
CA VAL A 739 -4.65 15.47 8.86
C VAL A 739 -4.64 14.31 7.86
N GLY A 740 -4.78 13.07 8.35
CA GLY A 740 -4.88 11.87 7.53
C GLY A 740 -6.15 11.85 6.69
N PHE A 741 -7.30 12.19 7.27
CA PHE A 741 -8.57 12.29 6.55
C PHE A 741 -8.57 13.39 5.49
N VAL A 742 -7.94 14.54 5.77
CA VAL A 742 -7.80 15.65 4.81
C VAL A 742 -6.88 15.27 3.64
N MET A 743 -5.72 14.65 3.89
CA MET A 743 -4.88 14.08 2.82
C MET A 743 -5.60 12.96 2.05
N GLY A 744 -6.33 12.11 2.76
CA GLY A 744 -7.15 11.05 2.20
C GLY A 744 -8.22 11.59 1.25
N THR A 745 -8.96 12.63 1.67
CA THR A 745 -9.99 13.32 0.87
C THR A 745 -9.41 13.89 -0.43
N SER A 746 -8.21 14.44 -0.38
CA SER A 746 -7.52 14.96 -1.57
C SER A 746 -7.01 13.83 -2.50
N SER A 747 -7.17 12.56 -2.15
CA SER A 747 -6.57 11.40 -2.85
C SER A 747 -7.45 10.16 -2.93
N THR A 748 -8.78 10.32 -2.98
CA THR A 748 -9.76 9.22 -2.92
C THR A 748 -10.00 8.51 -4.26
N LEU A 749 -8.96 8.00 -4.92
CA LEU A 749 -9.07 7.33 -6.23
C LEU A 749 -9.37 5.81 -6.12
N PHE A 750 -10.41 5.44 -5.36
CA PHE A 750 -10.63 4.04 -4.93
C PHE A 750 -11.07 3.08 -6.03
N ASN A 751 -11.82 3.53 -7.03
CA ASN A 751 -12.32 2.69 -8.11
C ASN A 751 -11.18 2.02 -8.93
N ALA A 752 -10.01 2.66 -9.01
CA ALA A 752 -8.82 2.14 -9.70
C ALA A 752 -7.83 1.44 -8.75
N ILE A 753 -7.81 1.80 -7.47
CA ILE A 753 -6.99 1.14 -6.44
C ILE A 753 -7.60 -0.20 -6.02
N LEU A 754 -8.92 -0.30 -5.81
CA LEU A 754 -9.62 -1.54 -5.44
C LEU A 754 -9.59 -2.61 -6.55
N THR A 755 -9.59 -2.19 -7.82
CA THR A 755 -9.37 -3.09 -8.97
C THR A 755 -7.94 -3.61 -9.03
N THR A 756 -6.96 -2.83 -8.56
CA THR A 756 -5.57 -3.28 -8.38
C THR A 756 -5.43 -4.21 -7.17
N VAL A 757 -6.12 -3.92 -6.06
CA VAL A 757 -6.18 -4.78 -4.85
C VAL A 757 -6.78 -6.16 -5.17
N ASN A 758 -7.80 -6.24 -6.04
CA ASN A 758 -8.33 -7.51 -6.56
C ASN A 758 -7.35 -8.27 -7.50
N GLY A 759 -6.31 -7.61 -8.01
CA GLY A 759 -5.31 -8.20 -8.92
C GLY A 759 -3.91 -8.38 -8.32
N THR A 760 -3.63 -7.78 -7.16
CA THR A 760 -2.38 -7.92 -6.40
C THR A 760 -2.57 -8.89 -5.24
N ASN A 761 -1.62 -9.82 -5.05
CA ASN A 761 -1.52 -10.74 -3.90
C ASN A 761 -1.49 -9.98 -2.56
N THR A 762 -2.64 -9.47 -2.14
CA THR A 762 -2.87 -8.88 -0.83
C THR A 762 -3.24 -10.02 0.11
N THR A 763 -2.53 -10.07 1.23
CA THR A 763 -2.54 -11.12 2.23
C THR A 763 -3.95 -11.22 2.89
N GLY A 764 -4.57 -12.40 2.99
CA GLY A 764 -5.96 -12.66 3.44
C GLY A 764 -6.50 -12.14 4.80
N LEU A 765 -5.69 -11.80 5.82
CA LEU A 765 -6.15 -11.00 7.00
C LEU A 765 -6.41 -9.54 6.62
N PHE A 766 -5.59 -9.03 5.70
CA PHE A 766 -5.70 -7.69 5.15
C PHE A 766 -6.93 -7.58 4.27
N ALA A 767 -7.24 -8.62 3.49
CA ALA A 767 -8.51 -8.72 2.79
C ALA A 767 -9.65 -8.80 3.80
N SER A 768 -9.74 -9.77 4.69
CA SER A 768 -10.93 -9.95 5.54
C SER A 768 -11.22 -8.83 6.56
N ALA A 769 -10.24 -8.21 7.23
CA ALA A 769 -10.53 -7.11 8.18
C ALA A 769 -10.85 -5.78 7.48
N LEU A 770 -10.13 -5.48 6.39
CA LEU A 770 -10.41 -4.33 5.53
C LEU A 770 -11.72 -4.56 4.76
N GLN A 771 -11.96 -5.76 4.24
CA GLN A 771 -13.15 -6.17 3.52
C GLN A 771 -14.34 -6.23 4.48
N ASN A 772 -14.24 -6.69 5.72
CA ASN A 772 -15.35 -6.60 6.69
C ASN A 772 -15.61 -5.14 7.12
N GLY A 773 -14.56 -4.32 7.29
CA GLY A 773 -14.68 -2.90 7.62
C GLY A 773 -15.22 -2.04 6.45
N ILE A 774 -14.78 -2.36 5.23
CA ILE A 774 -15.23 -1.79 3.96
C ILE A 774 -16.64 -2.32 3.65
N GLU A 775 -16.92 -3.62 3.71
CA GLU A 775 -18.26 -4.24 3.51
C GLU A 775 -19.28 -3.74 4.52
N SER A 776 -18.89 -3.48 5.78
CA SER A 776 -19.76 -2.83 6.77
C SER A 776 -20.13 -1.39 6.39
N ILE A 777 -19.32 -0.72 5.54
CA ILE A 777 -19.61 0.60 4.95
C ILE A 777 -20.34 0.45 3.60
N LEU A 778 -19.92 -0.47 2.73
CA LEU A 778 -20.52 -0.81 1.43
C LEU A 778 -21.95 -1.35 1.56
N GLY A 779 -22.29 -1.95 2.70
CA GLY A 779 -23.65 -2.36 3.02
C GLY A 779 -24.60 -1.19 3.30
N LYS A 780 -24.06 0.02 3.58
CA LYS A 780 -24.82 1.24 3.92
C LYS A 780 -24.73 2.33 2.83
N VAL A 781 -23.62 2.36 2.09
CA VAL A 781 -23.33 3.26 0.97
C VAL A 781 -23.19 2.37 -0.25
N GLY A 782 -24.07 2.48 -1.24
CA GLY A 782 -24.08 1.55 -2.37
C GLY A 782 -22.78 1.62 -3.18
N LYS A 783 -22.43 0.52 -3.87
CA LYS A 783 -21.20 0.35 -4.71
C LYS A 783 -20.88 1.46 -5.72
N ALA A 784 -21.78 2.43 -5.92
CA ALA A 784 -21.59 3.58 -6.80
C ALA A 784 -20.93 4.79 -6.08
N ASP A 785 -20.80 4.75 -4.75
CA ASP A 785 -20.29 5.84 -3.91
C ASP A 785 -19.05 5.39 -3.09
N ASP A 786 -18.29 4.41 -3.59
CA ASP A 786 -17.16 3.80 -2.89
C ASP A 786 -15.90 4.69 -2.83
N ASP A 787 -15.89 5.83 -3.52
CA ASP A 787 -14.73 6.71 -3.66
C ASP A 787 -14.88 8.10 -3.02
N ILE A 788 -15.96 8.34 -2.27
CA ILE A 788 -16.23 9.67 -1.67
C ILE A 788 -15.67 9.83 -0.25
N ALA A 789 -15.30 11.05 0.08
CA ALA A 789 -15.14 11.54 1.44
C ALA A 789 -16.46 12.22 1.88
N ASP A 790 -17.05 11.75 2.99
CA ASP A 790 -18.35 12.25 3.45
C ASP A 790 -18.21 13.27 4.61
N TYR A 791 -18.64 14.51 4.35
CA TYR A 791 -18.61 15.62 5.29
C TYR A 791 -20.04 16.03 5.68
N PRO A 792 -20.31 16.39 6.95
CA PRO A 792 -21.46 17.23 7.28
C PRO A 792 -21.37 18.50 6.44
N ASN A 793 -22.41 18.83 5.65
CA ASN A 793 -22.32 19.93 4.72
C ASN A 793 -22.39 21.28 5.44
N PRO A 794 -21.29 22.05 5.54
CA PRO A 794 -21.33 23.36 6.16
C PRO A 794 -22.01 24.41 5.26
N PHE A 795 -22.30 24.07 4.00
CA PHE A 795 -22.95 24.94 3.03
C PHE A 795 -24.43 24.54 2.78
N TYR A 796 -25.01 23.70 3.64
CA TYR A 796 -26.43 23.36 3.54
C TYR A 796 -27.29 24.62 3.67
N GLN A 797 -28.24 24.79 2.74
CA GLN A 797 -29.09 25.98 2.59
C GLN A 797 -28.34 27.31 2.37
N TYR A 798 -27.02 27.29 2.13
CA TYR A 798 -26.23 28.47 1.80
C TYR A 798 -26.21 28.68 0.28
N HIS A 799 -26.52 29.90 -0.17
CA HIS A 799 -26.57 30.25 -1.61
C HIS A 799 -27.42 29.29 -2.47
N THR A 800 -28.65 28.98 -2.06
CA THR A 800 -29.55 28.01 -2.73
C THR A 800 -29.83 28.26 -4.21
N GLY A 801 -29.51 29.44 -4.74
CA GLY A 801 -29.67 29.77 -6.16
C GLY A 801 -28.50 29.34 -7.05
N THR A 802 -27.30 29.14 -6.50
CA THR A 802 -26.06 28.81 -7.24
C THR A 802 -25.35 27.57 -6.71
N ASN A 803 -25.55 27.24 -5.43
CA ASN A 803 -24.89 26.14 -4.76
C ASN A 803 -25.68 24.84 -4.97
N PRO A 804 -25.17 23.89 -5.78
CA PRO A 804 -25.85 22.61 -6.00
C PRO A 804 -25.96 21.79 -4.71
N TYR A 805 -25.05 22.00 -3.74
CA TYR A 805 -25.03 21.29 -2.47
C TYR A 805 -25.96 21.90 -1.41
N ALA A 806 -26.60 23.05 -1.68
CA ALA A 806 -27.47 23.69 -0.69
C ALA A 806 -28.70 22.86 -0.30
N VAL A 807 -29.02 21.81 -1.07
CA VAL A 807 -30.17 20.92 -0.84
C VAL A 807 -29.83 19.65 -0.07
N SER A 808 -28.54 19.34 0.13
CA SER A 808 -28.07 18.15 0.81
C SER A 808 -27.44 18.48 2.16
N GLU A 809 -27.80 17.75 3.21
CA GLU A 809 -27.13 17.86 4.52
C GLU A 809 -25.71 17.26 4.53
N ARG A 810 -25.34 16.57 3.46
CA ARG A 810 -24.03 15.93 3.26
C ARG A 810 -23.29 16.54 2.07
N LEU A 811 -21.98 16.72 2.23
CA LEU A 811 -21.06 17.16 1.19
C LEU A 811 -20.09 16.02 0.89
N THR A 812 -20.06 15.62 -0.38
CA THR A 812 -19.28 14.50 -0.87
C THR A 812 -18.14 15.03 -1.73
N LEU A 813 -16.91 14.68 -1.35
CA LEU A 813 -15.68 15.16 -1.98
C LEU A 813 -14.86 13.98 -2.52
N VAL A 814 -14.06 14.23 -3.55
CA VAL A 814 -13.17 13.25 -4.19
C VAL A 814 -11.78 13.83 -4.47
N ASP A 815 -10.87 13.03 -5.04
CA ASP A 815 -9.52 13.46 -5.39
C ASP A 815 -9.56 14.72 -6.28
N GLY A 816 -8.79 15.75 -5.91
CA GLY A 816 -8.78 17.04 -6.60
C GLY A 816 -8.17 17.02 -8.01
N GLY A 817 -7.68 15.88 -8.48
CA GLY A 817 -7.20 15.69 -9.85
C GLY A 817 -8.23 15.09 -10.81
N GLU A 818 -9.42 14.69 -10.33
CA GLU A 818 -10.42 13.98 -11.14
C GLU A 818 -11.10 14.86 -12.19
N ASP A 819 -11.12 16.18 -12.00
CA ASP A 819 -11.60 17.14 -13.00
C ASP A 819 -10.58 17.45 -14.13
N ASN A 820 -9.50 16.67 -14.22
CA ASN A 820 -8.31 16.83 -15.08
C ASN A 820 -7.38 17.99 -14.73
N GLN A 821 -7.68 18.83 -13.73
CA GLN A 821 -6.77 19.87 -13.23
C GLN A 821 -5.77 19.28 -12.23
N ASN A 822 -5.07 18.21 -12.62
CA ASN A 822 -4.15 17.45 -11.77
C ASN A 822 -2.97 18.25 -11.15
N ILE A 823 -2.75 19.51 -11.52
CA ILE A 823 -1.87 20.48 -10.85
C ILE A 823 -2.77 21.49 -10.10
N PRO A 824 -2.65 21.66 -8.77
CA PRO A 824 -3.55 22.46 -7.93
C PRO A 824 -3.31 23.97 -8.08
N LEU A 825 -3.64 24.51 -9.26
CA LEU A 825 -3.42 25.91 -9.62
C LEU A 825 -4.57 26.83 -9.20
N HIS A 826 -5.80 26.30 -9.17
CA HIS A 826 -6.99 27.06 -8.81
C HIS A 826 -6.85 27.90 -7.53
N PRO A 827 -6.35 27.38 -6.39
CA PRO A 827 -6.12 28.21 -5.20
C PRO A 827 -5.09 29.32 -5.41
N LEU A 828 -4.10 29.13 -6.28
CA LEU A 828 -2.97 30.06 -6.45
C LEU A 828 -3.26 31.18 -7.44
N ILE A 829 -4.19 30.97 -8.37
CA ILE A 829 -4.57 31.96 -9.40
C ILE A 829 -5.68 32.90 -8.94
N GLN A 830 -6.14 32.77 -7.69
CA GLN A 830 -7.13 33.66 -7.10
C GLN A 830 -6.60 35.11 -7.09
N PRO A 831 -7.32 36.07 -7.71
CA PRO A 831 -6.84 37.45 -7.83
C PRO A 831 -6.49 38.09 -6.49
N LEU A 832 -7.23 37.75 -5.43
CA LEU A 832 -7.04 38.23 -4.07
C LEU A 832 -5.69 37.82 -3.45
N ARG A 833 -5.11 36.70 -3.91
CA ARG A 833 -3.79 36.23 -3.43
C ARG A 833 -2.62 36.91 -4.12
N HIS A 834 -2.86 37.59 -5.25
CA HIS A 834 -1.85 38.35 -6.01
C HIS A 834 -0.55 37.56 -6.29
N VAL A 835 -0.64 36.29 -6.69
CA VAL A 835 0.53 35.47 -7.01
C VAL A 835 1.13 35.92 -8.35
N ASP A 836 2.45 36.09 -8.38
CA ASP A 836 3.20 36.62 -9.53
C ASP A 836 3.82 35.53 -10.41
N VAL A 837 4.24 34.44 -9.77
CA VAL A 837 4.84 33.29 -10.43
C VAL A 837 4.41 32.03 -9.71
N ILE A 838 4.08 30.98 -10.47
CA ILE A 838 3.78 29.66 -9.94
C ILE A 838 4.77 28.66 -10.53
N PHE A 839 5.47 27.93 -9.67
CA PHE A 839 6.24 26.74 -10.06
C PHE A 839 5.28 25.54 -10.07
N ALA A 840 4.83 25.18 -11.26
CA ALA A 840 3.85 24.13 -11.50
C ALA A 840 4.58 22.80 -11.79
N VAL A 841 4.60 21.92 -10.81
CA VAL A 841 5.23 20.60 -10.91
C VAL A 841 4.22 19.60 -11.43
N ASP A 842 4.52 18.98 -12.57
CA ASP A 842 3.64 18.02 -13.23
C ASP A 842 4.24 16.62 -13.26
N SER A 843 3.62 15.71 -12.53
CA SER A 843 3.95 14.29 -12.44
C SER A 843 2.81 13.40 -12.94
N SER A 844 1.93 13.95 -13.80
CA SER A 844 0.81 13.24 -14.41
C SER A 844 1.28 12.05 -15.27
N ALA A 845 0.42 11.06 -15.43
CA ALA A 845 0.67 9.84 -16.19
C ALA A 845 -0.20 9.80 -17.45
N ASP A 846 -0.03 10.82 -18.30
CA ASP A 846 -0.92 11.08 -19.44
C ASP A 846 -0.59 10.21 -20.66
N THR A 847 0.70 9.89 -20.85
CA THR A 847 1.12 9.01 -21.94
C THR A 847 0.90 7.54 -21.61
N ASN A 848 0.55 6.75 -22.63
CA ASN A 848 0.36 5.31 -22.49
C ASN A 848 0.87 4.59 -23.76
N ASN A 849 0.58 3.29 -23.90
CA ASN A 849 1.04 2.50 -25.04
C ASN A 849 0.27 2.76 -26.35
N THR A 850 -0.73 3.63 -26.35
CA THR A 850 -1.52 4.01 -27.53
C THR A 850 -1.53 5.51 -27.80
N TYR A 851 -1.14 6.34 -26.83
CA TYR A 851 -1.08 7.79 -26.91
C TYR A 851 0.28 8.33 -26.40
N PRO A 852 0.91 9.29 -27.10
CA PRO A 852 0.46 9.92 -28.36
C PRO A 852 0.65 9.06 -29.62
N GLY A 853 1.45 7.99 -29.54
CA GLY A 853 1.61 6.98 -30.58
C GLY A 853 1.80 5.57 -29.97
N THR A 854 1.60 4.52 -30.75
CA THR A 854 1.57 3.12 -30.28
C THR A 854 2.92 2.58 -29.79
N GLY A 855 4.01 3.32 -29.97
CA GLY A 855 5.35 3.02 -29.43
C GLY A 855 5.76 3.92 -28.27
N SER A 856 4.83 4.70 -27.70
CA SER A 856 5.16 5.67 -26.64
C SER A 856 5.45 5.00 -25.29
N ALA A 857 6.33 5.62 -24.52
CA ALA A 857 6.56 5.24 -23.12
C ALA A 857 5.37 5.69 -22.26
N THR A 858 4.97 4.84 -21.30
CA THR A 858 3.82 5.11 -20.42
C THR A 858 4.18 6.01 -19.25
N GLY A 859 3.22 6.74 -18.68
CA GLY A 859 3.38 7.40 -17.37
C GLY A 859 4.14 8.71 -17.37
N TRP A 860 4.22 9.41 -18.50
CA TRP A 860 4.79 10.76 -18.60
C TRP A 860 3.69 11.82 -18.78
N PRO A 861 3.93 13.06 -18.34
CA PRO A 861 2.98 14.15 -18.56
C PRO A 861 2.93 14.58 -20.03
N ASP A 862 1.77 15.05 -20.48
CA ASP A 862 1.56 15.61 -21.83
C ASP A 862 1.09 17.07 -21.82
N GLY A 863 0.87 17.65 -20.64
CA GLY A 863 0.37 19.02 -20.44
C GLY A 863 -1.15 19.14 -20.30
N ALA A 864 -1.90 18.03 -20.30
CA ALA A 864 -3.36 18.01 -20.15
C ALA A 864 -3.86 18.85 -18.95
N SER A 865 -3.16 18.80 -17.82
CA SER A 865 -3.56 19.54 -16.63
C SER A 865 -3.53 21.07 -16.80
N LEU A 866 -2.49 21.60 -17.46
CA LEU A 866 -2.42 23.02 -17.79
C LEU A 866 -3.50 23.42 -18.80
N VAL A 867 -3.80 22.53 -19.76
CA VAL A 867 -4.87 22.75 -20.74
C VAL A 867 -6.22 22.82 -20.03
N ALA A 868 -6.50 21.91 -19.10
CA ALA A 868 -7.73 21.87 -18.33
C ALA A 868 -7.91 23.14 -17.48
N THR A 869 -6.86 23.55 -16.76
CA THR A 869 -6.87 24.79 -15.95
C THR A 869 -7.11 26.02 -16.82
N TYR A 870 -6.43 26.11 -17.97
CA TYR A 870 -6.65 27.21 -18.92
C TYR A 870 -8.08 27.23 -19.45
N GLN A 871 -8.63 26.09 -19.86
CA GLN A 871 -10.02 26.00 -20.33
C GLN A 871 -11.02 26.39 -19.24
N ARG A 872 -10.79 25.99 -17.99
CA ARG A 872 -11.62 26.41 -16.85
C ARG A 872 -11.57 27.91 -16.64
N SER A 873 -10.38 28.53 -16.71
CA SER A 873 -10.24 29.97 -16.56
C SER A 873 -10.94 30.79 -17.65
N MET A 874 -11.28 30.16 -18.78
CA MET A 874 -12.03 30.77 -19.89
C MET A 874 -13.54 30.53 -19.78
N ASN A 875 -13.99 29.72 -18.80
CA ASN A 875 -15.39 29.44 -18.60
C ASN A 875 -16.05 30.56 -17.80
N VAL A 876 -16.85 31.40 -18.47
CA VAL A 876 -17.52 32.57 -17.88
C VAL A 876 -18.39 32.28 -16.66
N SER A 877 -18.86 31.03 -16.49
CA SER A 877 -19.67 30.63 -15.34
C SER A 877 -18.83 30.29 -14.11
N LEU A 878 -17.52 30.05 -14.27
CA LEU A 878 -16.59 29.61 -13.23
C LEU A 878 -15.39 30.51 -13.02
N GLU A 879 -14.97 31.28 -14.04
CA GLU A 879 -13.74 32.07 -14.00
C GLU A 879 -13.68 32.97 -12.75
N ASN A 880 -14.81 33.57 -12.37
CA ASN A 880 -14.95 34.41 -11.18
C ASN A 880 -13.82 35.44 -10.97
N GLY A 881 -13.34 36.04 -12.08
CA GLY A 881 -12.24 37.00 -12.06
C GLY A 881 -10.83 36.39 -12.03
N THR A 882 -10.69 35.06 -11.96
CA THR A 882 -9.42 34.38 -12.20
C THR A 882 -8.93 34.61 -13.62
N SER A 883 -7.62 34.67 -13.79
CA SER A 883 -6.98 34.76 -15.10
C SER A 883 -5.87 33.72 -15.18
N PHE A 884 -5.57 33.26 -16.39
CA PHE A 884 -4.53 32.27 -16.64
C PHE A 884 -3.84 32.60 -17.96
N PRO A 885 -2.52 32.39 -18.10
CA PRO A 885 -1.86 32.59 -19.37
C PRO A 885 -2.36 31.59 -20.42
N SER A 886 -2.29 31.97 -21.69
CA SER A 886 -2.64 31.09 -22.80
C SER A 886 -1.80 29.82 -22.79
N ILE A 887 -2.45 28.68 -22.95
CA ILE A 887 -1.85 27.34 -23.01
C ILE A 887 -2.20 26.68 -24.35
N PRO A 888 -1.24 26.12 -25.10
CA PRO A 888 -1.54 25.37 -26.33
C PRO A 888 -2.13 23.99 -26.01
N GLY A 889 -2.79 23.34 -26.99
CA GLY A 889 -3.30 21.98 -26.79
C GLY A 889 -2.19 20.92 -26.63
N GLN A 890 -2.55 19.74 -26.10
CA GLN A 890 -1.59 18.65 -25.77
C GLN A 890 -0.72 18.20 -26.96
N ASN A 891 -1.28 18.16 -28.18
CA ASN A 891 -0.50 17.84 -29.38
C ASN A 891 0.70 18.79 -29.56
N THR A 892 0.51 20.08 -29.29
CA THR A 892 1.58 21.06 -29.36
C THR A 892 2.60 20.86 -28.24
N PHE A 893 2.15 20.52 -27.02
CA PHE A 893 3.05 20.19 -25.92
C PHE A 893 4.03 19.09 -26.30
N VAL A 894 3.51 17.98 -26.84
CA VAL A 894 4.33 16.83 -27.26
C VAL A 894 5.20 17.20 -28.46
N ASN A 895 4.62 17.78 -29.53
CA ASN A 895 5.34 18.07 -30.77
C ASN A 895 6.47 19.08 -30.60
N LEU A 896 6.29 20.08 -29.73
CA LEU A 896 7.32 21.08 -29.42
C LEU A 896 8.21 20.67 -28.25
N GLY A 897 7.97 19.49 -27.65
CA GLY A 897 8.71 18.94 -26.52
C GLY A 897 8.59 19.77 -25.24
N LEU A 898 7.49 20.52 -25.06
CA LEU A 898 7.22 21.31 -23.85
C LEU A 898 7.00 20.41 -22.62
N ASN A 899 6.52 19.19 -22.84
CA ASN A 899 6.38 18.16 -21.82
C ASN A 899 7.69 17.43 -21.46
N ASN A 900 8.81 17.79 -22.11
CA ASN A 900 10.11 17.18 -21.86
C ASN A 900 11.16 18.20 -21.39
N ARG A 901 10.77 19.41 -20.98
CA ARG A 901 11.69 20.43 -20.41
C ARG A 901 10.93 21.48 -19.62
N PRO A 902 11.59 22.24 -18.73
CA PRO A 902 10.98 23.43 -18.16
C PRO A 902 10.47 24.37 -19.25
N THR A 903 9.25 24.88 -19.09
CA THR A 903 8.62 25.80 -20.04
C THR A 903 7.90 26.90 -19.28
N PHE A 904 8.00 28.15 -19.72
CA PHE A 904 7.32 29.29 -19.10
C PHE A 904 6.11 29.70 -19.94
N PHE A 905 5.00 30.01 -19.27
CA PHE A 905 3.80 30.55 -19.90
C PHE A 905 3.45 31.92 -19.30
N GLY A 906 2.97 32.83 -20.15
CA GLY A 906 2.57 34.17 -19.72
C GLY A 906 3.72 35.15 -19.48
N CYS A 907 4.89 34.98 -20.10
CA CYS A 907 6.05 35.83 -19.75
C CYS A 907 5.83 37.32 -20.05
N ASP A 908 5.05 37.64 -21.09
CA ASP A 908 4.65 39.02 -21.40
C ASP A 908 3.27 39.35 -20.81
N ALA A 909 3.25 40.18 -19.76
CA ALA A 909 2.02 40.62 -19.11
C ALA A 909 1.08 41.40 -20.06
N LYS A 910 1.61 42.02 -21.12
CA LYS A 910 0.80 42.81 -22.07
C LYS A 910 -0.10 41.95 -22.96
N ASN A 911 0.22 40.67 -23.10
CA ASN A 911 -0.56 39.73 -23.90
C ASN A 911 -1.66 39.03 -23.09
N MET A 912 -1.90 39.45 -21.85
CA MET A 912 -2.87 38.85 -20.94
C MET A 912 -4.10 39.74 -20.79
N THR A 913 -5.28 39.13 -20.69
CA THR A 913 -6.57 39.83 -20.54
C THR A 913 -6.83 40.29 -19.10
N GLY A 914 -6.08 39.77 -18.14
CA GLY A 914 -6.12 40.14 -16.73
C GLY A 914 -4.79 39.87 -16.02
N PRO A 915 -4.64 40.29 -14.75
CA PRO A 915 -3.45 40.01 -13.97
C PRO A 915 -3.37 38.51 -13.69
N ALA A 916 -2.35 37.84 -14.24
CA ALA A 916 -2.09 36.45 -13.92
C ALA A 916 -0.60 36.12 -13.79
N PRO A 917 -0.28 35.08 -13.01
CA PRO A 917 1.09 34.68 -12.75
C PRO A 917 1.79 34.18 -14.02
N ILE A 918 3.11 34.26 -14.02
CA ILE A 918 3.91 33.42 -14.91
C ILE A 918 3.83 31.98 -14.40
N ILE A 919 3.52 31.03 -15.29
CA ILE A 919 3.58 29.61 -14.95
C ILE A 919 4.94 29.08 -15.38
N VAL A 920 5.76 28.70 -14.40
CA VAL A 920 6.99 27.93 -14.61
C VAL A 920 6.62 26.45 -14.53
N TYR A 921 6.37 25.84 -15.69
CA TYR A 921 5.98 24.45 -15.82
C TYR A 921 7.21 23.54 -15.74
N LEU A 922 7.17 22.57 -14.82
CA LEU A 922 8.23 21.61 -14.55
C LEU A 922 7.68 20.18 -14.73
N PRO A 923 7.71 19.64 -15.96
CA PRO A 923 7.23 18.28 -16.20
C PRO A 923 8.22 17.23 -15.70
N ASN A 924 7.70 16.14 -15.15
CA ASN A 924 8.44 14.92 -14.91
C ASN A 924 9.03 14.40 -16.24
N ALA A 925 10.32 14.15 -16.25
CA ALA A 925 11.07 13.70 -17.42
C ALA A 925 12.31 12.90 -16.97
N PRO A 926 12.89 12.04 -17.82
CA PRO A 926 14.05 11.24 -17.44
C PRO A 926 15.35 12.06 -17.45
N TYR A 927 15.87 12.36 -16.26
CA TYR A 927 17.18 13.00 -16.08
C TYR A 927 18.24 11.95 -15.74
N VAL A 928 18.07 11.23 -14.63
CA VAL A 928 19.00 10.19 -14.14
C VAL A 928 18.33 8.85 -13.85
N TYR A 929 17.00 8.83 -13.74
CA TYR A 929 16.20 7.63 -13.48
C TYR A 929 14.82 7.75 -14.15
N ASN A 930 14.20 6.62 -14.46
CA ASN A 930 12.86 6.57 -15.05
C ASN A 930 11.83 6.67 -13.92
N SER A 931 11.43 7.90 -13.61
CA SER A 931 10.44 8.25 -12.57
C SER A 931 8.99 8.10 -13.03
N ASN A 932 8.71 7.56 -14.22
CA ASN A 932 7.37 7.31 -14.76
C ASN A 932 6.74 5.99 -14.25
N VAL A 933 6.93 5.70 -12.97
CA VAL A 933 6.36 4.52 -12.29
C VAL A 933 4.83 4.61 -12.20
N SER A 934 4.13 3.49 -12.00
CA SER A 934 2.66 3.49 -11.99
C SER A 934 2.12 4.36 -10.85
N THR A 935 0.96 4.99 -11.07
CA THR A 935 0.23 5.69 -9.99
C THR A 935 -0.17 4.72 -8.88
N PHE A 936 -0.35 3.44 -9.23
CA PHE A 936 -0.80 2.36 -8.34
C PHE A 936 0.35 1.54 -7.74
N ASP A 937 1.61 1.90 -8.01
CA ASP A 937 2.74 1.29 -7.31
C ASP A 937 2.80 1.84 -5.88
N LEU A 938 2.61 0.97 -4.88
CA LEU A 938 2.51 1.33 -3.47
C LEU A 938 3.72 0.91 -2.63
N GLN A 939 4.77 0.37 -3.26
CA GLN A 939 5.96 -0.14 -2.60
C GLN A 939 7.23 0.28 -3.35
N TYR A 940 8.18 0.85 -2.62
CA TYR A 940 9.51 1.24 -3.12
C TYR A 940 10.55 0.97 -2.05
N ASN A 941 11.63 0.27 -2.40
CA ASN A 941 12.80 0.28 -1.54
C ASN A 941 13.46 1.67 -1.53
N ASP A 942 14.25 1.95 -0.49
CA ASP A 942 14.94 3.23 -0.32
C ASP A 942 15.82 3.64 -1.52
N THR A 943 16.41 2.68 -2.22
CA THR A 943 17.28 2.98 -3.37
C THR A 943 16.47 3.50 -4.55
N GLU A 944 15.34 2.87 -4.87
CA GLU A 944 14.43 3.31 -5.92
C GLU A 944 13.73 4.61 -5.54
N ARG A 945 13.24 4.72 -4.29
CA ARG A 945 12.67 5.96 -3.74
C ARG A 945 13.64 7.14 -3.93
N ASN A 946 14.88 6.98 -3.46
CA ASN A 946 15.89 8.04 -3.53
C ASN A 946 16.30 8.35 -4.98
N ALA A 947 16.26 7.37 -5.89
CA ALA A 947 16.54 7.61 -7.31
C ALA A 947 15.45 8.45 -7.99
N ILE A 948 14.17 8.24 -7.65
CA ILE A 948 13.06 9.07 -8.14
C ILE A 948 13.19 10.51 -7.61
N VAL A 949 13.47 10.66 -6.31
CA VAL A 949 13.69 11.98 -5.70
C VAL A 949 14.87 12.70 -6.36
N LEU A 950 16.00 12.02 -6.57
CA LEU A 950 17.15 12.60 -7.26
C LEU A 950 16.83 12.98 -8.72
N ASN A 951 15.95 12.23 -9.39
CA ASN A 951 15.49 12.59 -10.73
C ASN A 951 14.74 13.93 -10.72
N GLY A 952 13.80 14.11 -9.78
CA GLY A 952 13.10 15.38 -9.58
C GLY A 952 14.04 16.54 -9.26
N TYR A 953 15.02 16.32 -8.37
CA TYR A 953 16.05 17.30 -8.04
C TYR A 953 16.85 17.75 -9.28
N ASN A 954 17.27 16.79 -10.12
CA ASN A 954 17.97 17.12 -11.37
C ASN A 954 17.06 17.82 -12.38
N GLY A 955 15.76 17.52 -12.38
CA GLY A 955 14.77 18.24 -13.18
C GLY A 955 14.66 19.70 -12.80
N ALA A 956 14.51 19.98 -11.50
CA ALA A 956 14.44 21.34 -10.96
C ALA A 956 15.72 22.14 -11.19
N THR A 957 16.90 21.51 -11.10
CA THR A 957 18.20 22.20 -11.20
C THR A 957 18.81 22.19 -12.59
N GLN A 958 18.16 21.57 -13.58
CA GLN A 958 18.76 21.29 -14.90
C GLN A 958 20.10 20.55 -14.77
N GLY A 959 20.15 19.55 -13.88
CA GLY A 959 21.36 18.81 -13.55
C GLY A 959 22.43 19.68 -12.89
N ASN A 960 22.05 20.46 -11.87
CA ASN A 960 22.94 21.44 -11.23
C ASN A 960 23.57 22.44 -12.22
N GLY A 961 22.78 22.89 -13.19
CA GLY A 961 23.24 23.79 -14.27
C GLY A 961 24.11 23.12 -15.35
N THR A 962 24.26 21.79 -15.33
CA THR A 962 25.03 21.06 -16.35
C THR A 962 24.35 21.11 -17.72
N LEU A 963 23.01 21.06 -17.75
CA LEU A 963 22.24 21.12 -18.99
C LEU A 963 22.05 22.55 -19.49
N ASP A 964 21.88 23.50 -18.57
CA ASP A 964 21.88 24.94 -18.87
C ASP A 964 22.47 25.73 -17.69
N PRO A 965 23.66 26.34 -17.84
CA PRO A 965 24.31 27.11 -16.78
C PRO A 965 23.59 28.44 -16.46
N GLU A 966 22.69 28.92 -17.33
CA GLU A 966 21.90 30.13 -17.12
C GLU A 966 20.52 29.84 -16.50
N TRP A 967 20.19 28.57 -16.24
CA TRP A 967 18.88 28.17 -15.73
C TRP A 967 18.47 28.93 -14.46
N ALA A 968 19.37 29.05 -13.48
CA ALA A 968 19.07 29.79 -12.24
C ALA A 968 18.79 31.27 -12.50
N THR A 969 19.49 31.89 -13.45
CA THR A 969 19.22 33.27 -13.90
C THR A 969 17.80 33.37 -14.46
N CYS A 970 17.39 32.40 -15.27
CA CYS A 970 16.06 32.37 -15.88
C CYS A 970 14.93 32.17 -14.86
N VAL A 971 15.16 31.34 -13.84
CA VAL A 971 14.27 31.23 -12.68
C VAL A 971 14.14 32.57 -11.95
N GLY A 972 15.27 33.26 -11.70
CA GLY A 972 15.26 34.58 -11.07
C GLY A 972 14.51 35.64 -11.88
N CYS A 973 14.66 35.61 -13.20
CA CYS A 973 13.92 36.48 -14.11
C CYS A 973 12.41 36.20 -14.10
N ALA A 974 11.99 34.93 -14.04
CA ALA A 974 10.58 34.57 -13.90
C ALA A 974 10.00 35.09 -12.56
N ILE A 975 10.75 34.92 -11.46
CA ILE A 975 10.35 35.42 -10.13
C ILE A 975 10.16 36.94 -10.14
N LEU A 976 11.09 37.68 -10.75
CA LEU A 976 11.07 39.14 -10.72
C LEU A 976 10.13 39.76 -11.75
N SER A 977 9.72 39.05 -12.80
CA SER A 977 9.04 39.63 -13.97
C SER A 977 7.88 40.57 -13.61
N ARG A 978 6.88 40.08 -12.87
CA ARG A 978 5.71 40.90 -12.48
C ARG A 978 6.04 42.04 -11.54
N SER A 979 7.06 41.86 -10.70
CA SER A 979 7.58 42.90 -9.81
C SER A 979 8.22 44.03 -10.62
N LEU A 980 9.03 43.70 -11.63
CA LEU A 980 9.64 44.68 -12.53
C LEU A 980 8.56 45.47 -13.28
N ASP A 981 7.54 44.79 -13.80
CA ASP A 981 6.40 45.43 -14.46
C ASP A 981 5.67 46.41 -13.53
N ARG A 982 5.30 45.98 -12.31
CA ARG A 982 4.59 46.83 -11.33
C ARG A 982 5.41 48.04 -10.89
N THR A 983 6.72 47.89 -10.77
CA THR A 983 7.62 48.95 -10.32
C THR A 983 8.11 49.85 -11.45
N GLY A 984 7.80 49.52 -12.71
CA GLY A 984 8.31 50.22 -13.88
C GLY A 984 9.83 50.10 -14.04
N THR A 985 10.42 49.03 -13.51
CA THR A 985 11.86 48.75 -13.63
C THR A 985 12.15 48.10 -14.97
N ASP A 986 13.15 48.60 -15.70
CA ASP A 986 13.54 48.04 -16.99
C ASP A 986 13.91 46.55 -16.88
N VAL A 987 13.35 45.73 -17.76
CA VAL A 987 13.64 44.28 -17.82
C VAL A 987 15.08 44.08 -18.29
N PRO A 988 15.95 43.41 -17.51
CA PRO A 988 17.34 43.18 -17.90
C PRO A 988 17.45 42.33 -19.16
N ALA A 989 18.48 42.59 -19.98
CA ALA A 989 18.72 41.81 -21.20
C ALA A 989 18.89 40.30 -20.94
N ALA A 990 19.46 39.93 -19.80
CA ALA A 990 19.55 38.53 -19.36
C ALA A 990 18.16 37.88 -19.23
N CYS A 991 17.17 38.61 -18.72
CA CYS A 991 15.80 38.14 -18.62
C CYS A 991 15.11 38.02 -19.98
N THR A 992 15.38 38.95 -20.91
CA THR A 992 14.93 38.81 -22.30
C THR A 992 15.50 37.55 -22.96
N THR A 993 16.78 37.25 -22.77
CA THR A 993 17.40 36.00 -23.25
C THR A 993 16.72 34.77 -22.65
N CYS A 994 16.45 34.79 -21.35
CA CYS A 994 15.76 33.70 -20.67
C CYS A 994 14.33 33.48 -21.19
N PHE A 995 13.56 34.55 -21.39
CA PHE A 995 12.20 34.43 -21.94
C PHE A 995 12.21 33.98 -23.40
N ASN A 996 13.18 34.39 -24.21
CA ASN A 996 13.33 33.86 -25.57
C ASN A 996 13.61 32.35 -25.59
N ARG A 997 14.26 31.81 -24.54
CA ARG A 997 14.62 30.39 -24.44
C ARG A 997 13.50 29.53 -23.88
N TYR A 998 12.88 29.97 -22.78
CA TYR A 998 11.96 29.16 -22.00
C TYR A 998 10.50 29.53 -22.19
N CYS A 999 10.21 30.75 -22.63
CA CYS A 999 8.82 31.14 -22.84
C CYS A 999 8.24 30.47 -24.08
N TRP A 1000 7.07 29.88 -23.93
CA TRP A 1000 6.28 29.52 -25.08
C TRP A 1000 5.88 30.81 -25.83
N ASN A 1001 6.28 30.88 -27.10
CA ASN A 1001 6.18 32.07 -27.94
C ASN A 1001 4.86 32.17 -28.72
N GLY A 1002 3.90 31.27 -28.46
CA GLY A 1002 2.65 31.17 -29.21
C GLY A 1002 2.70 30.24 -30.42
N GLU A 1003 3.83 29.58 -30.70
CA GLU A 1003 3.92 28.58 -31.78
C GLU A 1003 3.03 27.37 -31.48
N VAL A 1004 2.23 26.95 -32.45
CA VAL A 1004 1.27 25.84 -32.31
C VAL A 1004 1.61 24.77 -33.35
N ASN A 1005 1.70 23.52 -32.89
CA ASN A 1005 1.78 22.35 -33.76
C ASN A 1005 0.73 21.32 -33.33
N ASN A 1006 -0.46 21.41 -33.94
CA ASN A 1006 -1.60 20.57 -33.61
C ASN A 1006 -1.65 19.24 -34.38
N THR A 1007 -0.64 18.90 -35.19
CA THR A 1007 -0.61 17.58 -35.85
C THR A 1007 -0.59 16.46 -34.82
N THR A 1008 -1.19 15.31 -35.10
CA THR A 1008 -1.10 14.14 -34.22
C THR A 1008 0.39 13.82 -33.97
N PRO A 1009 0.86 13.80 -32.70
CA PRO A 1009 2.27 13.53 -32.43
C PRO A 1009 2.64 12.09 -32.77
N GLY A 1010 3.92 11.84 -33.04
CA GLY A 1010 4.46 10.48 -33.13
C GLY A 1010 4.70 9.86 -31.75
N ASP A 1011 5.44 8.75 -31.71
CA ASP A 1011 5.79 8.08 -30.45
C ASP A 1011 6.60 8.99 -29.53
N TYR A 1012 6.17 9.09 -28.26
CA TYR A 1012 6.90 9.83 -27.23
C TYR A 1012 7.75 8.87 -26.38
N VAL A 1013 9.06 8.86 -26.66
CA VAL A 1013 10.04 8.05 -25.91
C VAL A 1013 11.17 8.96 -25.45
N PRO A 1014 11.02 9.66 -24.31
CA PRO A 1014 12.01 10.61 -23.84
C PRO A 1014 13.32 9.90 -23.46
N LYS A 1015 14.45 10.56 -23.73
CA LYS A 1015 15.79 10.02 -23.45
C LYS A 1015 16.32 10.58 -22.13
N MET A 1016 17.10 9.76 -21.42
CA MET A 1016 17.89 10.22 -20.26
C MET A 1016 18.75 11.41 -20.64
N LYS A 1017 18.59 12.51 -19.90
CA LYS A 1017 19.32 13.77 -20.13
C LYS A 1017 20.72 13.77 -19.51
N LEU A 1018 20.92 13.01 -18.44
CA LEU A 1018 22.17 12.86 -17.73
C LEU A 1018 22.57 11.37 -17.71
N THR A 1019 23.68 11.06 -17.03
CA THR A 1019 24.13 9.67 -16.87
C THR A 1019 23.12 8.91 -16.02
N GLU A 1020 22.57 7.85 -16.60
CA GLU A 1020 21.61 6.95 -15.94
C GLU A 1020 22.23 6.29 -14.70
N LEU A 1021 21.48 6.31 -13.61
CA LEU A 1021 21.81 5.57 -12.41
C LEU A 1021 21.50 4.09 -12.58
N LYS A 1022 22.53 3.26 -12.46
CA LYS A 1022 22.39 1.81 -12.39
C LYS A 1022 22.10 1.39 -10.96
N ILE A 1023 20.83 1.32 -10.60
CA ILE A 1023 20.41 0.72 -9.35
C ILE A 1023 20.24 -0.78 -9.54
N SER A 1024 20.66 -1.57 -8.55
CA SER A 1024 20.31 -2.99 -8.50
C SER A 1024 18.85 -3.07 -8.09
N SER A 1025 17.95 -2.89 -9.07
CA SER A 1025 16.53 -3.06 -8.81
C SER A 1025 16.27 -4.52 -8.39
N SER A 1026 15.16 -4.75 -7.71
CA SER A 1026 14.45 -6.03 -7.64
C SER A 1026 13.97 -6.52 -9.04
N GLY A 1027 14.71 -6.18 -10.10
CA GLY A 1027 14.39 -6.33 -11.52
C GLY A 1027 14.52 -7.75 -12.07
N ALA A 1028 14.29 -8.79 -11.27
CA ALA A 1028 14.11 -10.14 -11.81
C ALA A 1028 12.71 -10.37 -12.41
N GLY A 1029 11.76 -9.42 -12.23
CA GLY A 1029 10.46 -9.42 -12.93
C GLY A 1029 10.32 -8.35 -14.02
N ARG A 1030 11.29 -7.44 -14.19
CA ARG A 1030 11.17 -6.28 -15.11
C ARG A 1030 11.83 -6.51 -16.47
N LEU A 1031 11.62 -7.68 -17.08
CA LEU A 1031 12.00 -7.96 -18.47
C LEU A 1031 10.79 -7.80 -19.40
N GLY A 1032 10.74 -6.67 -20.13
CA GLY A 1032 10.00 -6.54 -21.38
C GLY A 1032 8.62 -5.87 -21.31
N GLY A 1033 8.57 -4.59 -20.92
CA GLY A 1033 7.37 -3.73 -21.00
C GLY A 1033 6.90 -3.38 -22.42
N SER A 1034 6.93 -4.32 -23.37
CA SER A 1034 6.46 -4.08 -24.75
C SER A 1034 5.36 -5.03 -25.24
N LEU A 1035 4.79 -5.91 -24.41
CA LEU A 1035 3.73 -6.82 -24.88
C LEU A 1035 2.53 -7.05 -23.93
N VAL A 1036 2.49 -6.46 -22.73
CA VAL A 1036 1.38 -6.73 -21.76
C VAL A 1036 0.36 -5.57 -21.66
N ALA A 1037 0.62 -4.43 -22.27
CA ALA A 1037 -0.31 -3.28 -22.24
C ALA A 1037 -1.54 -3.41 -23.19
N VAL A 1038 -1.82 -4.60 -23.74
CA VAL A 1038 -2.95 -4.81 -24.67
C VAL A 1038 -4.25 -5.25 -23.97
N GLY A 1039 -4.24 -5.57 -22.67
CA GLY A 1039 -5.42 -6.10 -21.98
C GLY A 1039 -6.35 -5.09 -21.29
N ILE A 1040 -5.88 -3.88 -20.94
CA ILE A 1040 -6.59 -3.04 -19.94
C ILE A 1040 -7.19 -1.75 -20.55
N SER A 1041 -6.68 -1.27 -21.68
CA SER A 1041 -7.16 -0.02 -22.30
C SER A 1041 -8.47 -0.15 -23.12
N ALA A 1042 -9.07 -1.35 -23.21
CA ALA A 1042 -10.30 -1.59 -23.97
C ALA A 1042 -11.59 -1.54 -23.12
N VAL A 1043 -11.50 -1.45 -21.80
CA VAL A 1043 -12.68 -1.51 -20.90
C VAL A 1043 -13.15 -0.11 -20.45
N ALA A 1044 -12.26 0.89 -20.36
CA ALA A 1044 -12.64 2.25 -20.00
C ALA A 1044 -13.32 3.04 -21.14
N GLY A 1045 -13.11 2.65 -22.40
CA GLY A 1045 -13.71 3.31 -23.57
C GLY A 1045 -15.12 2.84 -23.94
N LEU A 1046 -15.60 1.72 -23.38
CA LEU A 1046 -16.91 1.15 -23.73
C LEU A 1046 -18.04 1.50 -22.74
N LEU A 1047 -17.73 2.13 -21.61
CA LEU A 1047 -18.72 2.55 -20.60
C LEU A 1047 -19.27 3.98 -20.82
N LEU A 1048 -18.86 4.66 -21.90
CA LEU A 1048 -19.39 5.98 -22.31
C LEU A 1048 -20.31 5.92 -23.55
N LEU A 1049 -20.75 4.72 -23.94
CA LEU A 1049 -21.71 4.52 -25.05
C LEU A 1049 -22.91 3.62 -24.71
N LEU A 1050 -23.24 3.47 -23.41
CA LEU A 1050 -24.52 2.91 -22.96
C LEU A 1050 -25.19 3.84 -21.94
#